data_AF-A0A1E3QYX1-F1
#
_entry.id   AF-A0A1E3QYX1-F1
#
_cell.length_a   1.000
_cell.length_b   1.000
_cell.length_c   1.000
_cell.angle_alpha   90.00
_cell.angle_beta   90.00
_cell.angle_gamma   90.00
#
_symmetry.space_group_name_H-M   'P 1'
#
loop_
_entity.id
_entity.type
_entity.pdbx_description
1 polymer ?
#
loop_
_entity_poly.entity_id
_entity_poly.type
_entity_poly.pdbx_seq_one_letter_code
_entity_poly.pdbx_strand_id
1 'polypeptide(L)'
;MVLKSTSNGLDGVSVYQISGTNVSRSLPEWIAQKRKKALKNDLEYQTRVELIQDFEFSEASNRIKVSPDGQFAMATGTYKPQIHVYDFENLSLKFDRHTDSENVDFVITSADWTKSVHLQNDRSIEFHSKGGIHYRSRIPTFGRSLAYNAASADLLVGASGNEIYRLNLDQGRFLNPYVLDTTQGVNHVSINPVHGLVAAGLEDGTVEFWDSRSRQRAAKLMVSDQLSGNAPVQVSTTAFRNDGLNFACGTSDGYSLLYDLRTATPLLMRDQGFGNAVDKIIWLDENSSNSDLFLTCDKKIAKVWDRTDGKFVCSMEPDVDINDIEYVPDSGMFFMANEGAPMHTFYVPNIGPAPAWCSFLDNITEELEEKPTNTTYSNFRFITREDVTKLNIAHLVSKGVLKGYMHGYFINSDLYDKVNLIANPNSYRDEREREIKKKIEKERESRIRSTGAVKHTKVKVNKDFVTKLQEKSGSKAVDRLVNDDRFKEVFEDEEFAIDEESHDYKQLNPVKAVKDVSGPVSERRGKTAAEDSDDERMNSHGKYARSDNEESEEEESDSEDDHVSRAQKEAQQAKVQKQLEKLRRKKQESEDAAKFMSEMKVLSTNEVNQTRGKSAKSKSFGSQVKHHDRVSKIEKLKKGDTKLRRHARGEAEMTFIPKKEHKKPKVRFEEEGVDKGRTQQRFDGRRRASNNAFRGM
;
A
#
# COMPACT_ATOMS: atom_id res chain seq x y z
N MET A 1 4.48 -0.55 7.18
CA MET A 1 3.69 -0.35 8.41
C MET A 1 4.60 0.46 9.31
N VAL A 2 4.25 1.72 9.61
CA VAL A 2 5.14 2.60 10.39
C VAL A 2 4.31 3.22 11.49
N LEU A 3 4.26 2.57 12.64
CA LEU A 3 3.93 3.26 13.89
C LEU A 3 5.13 4.16 14.20
N LYS A 4 4.89 5.44 14.44
CA LYS A 4 5.96 6.33 14.88
C LYS A 4 6.10 6.15 16.38
N SER A 5 7.25 5.66 16.80
CA SER A 5 7.65 5.69 18.21
C SER A 5 8.23 7.06 18.53
N THR A 6 7.70 7.76 19.52
CA THR A 6 8.40 8.89 20.14
C THR A 6 9.15 8.34 21.36
N SER A 7 10.48 8.32 21.28
CA SER A 7 11.34 7.99 22.42
C SER A 7 11.48 9.23 23.31
N ASN A 8 10.41 9.61 24.01
CA ASN A 8 10.42 10.75 24.91
C ASN A 8 10.33 10.24 26.36
N GLY A 9 11.46 9.73 26.83
CA GLY A 9 11.67 9.22 28.18
C GLY A 9 13.16 9.19 28.51
N LEU A 10 13.54 9.55 29.74
CA LEU A 10 14.94 9.48 30.22
C LEU A 10 15.50 8.04 30.18
N ASP A 11 14.61 7.04 30.17
CA ASP A 11 14.94 5.61 30.27
C ASP A 11 14.71 4.81 28.96
N GLY A 12 14.50 5.48 27.82
CA GLY A 12 14.37 4.78 26.53
C GLY A 12 13.08 3.97 26.36
N VAL A 13 12.01 4.30 27.09
CA VAL A 13 10.68 3.70 26.92
C VAL A 13 10.06 4.18 25.61
N SER A 14 9.70 3.24 24.74
CA SER A 14 9.02 3.52 23.46
C SER A 14 7.53 3.79 23.68
N VAL A 15 7.07 4.96 23.23
CA VAL A 15 5.64 5.31 23.18
C VAL A 15 5.18 5.27 21.74
N TYR A 16 4.16 4.46 21.44
CA TYR A 16 3.62 4.31 20.09
C TYR A 16 2.31 5.07 19.93
N GLN A 17 2.25 5.97 18.96
CA GLN A 17 1.00 6.59 18.54
C GLN A 17 0.34 5.73 17.46
N ILE A 18 -0.84 5.18 17.74
CA ILE A 18 -1.56 4.29 16.81
C ILE A 18 -2.57 5.07 15.96
N SER A 19 -3.41 5.87 16.59
CA SER A 19 -4.32 6.81 15.92
C SER A 19 -3.94 8.24 16.24
N GLY A 20 -4.05 9.12 15.25
CA GLY A 20 -3.94 10.56 15.43
C GLY A 20 -3.47 11.34 14.21
N THR A 21 -3.27 12.64 14.39
CA THR A 21 -2.89 13.60 13.35
C THR A 21 -1.64 13.19 12.56
N ASN A 22 -0.69 12.54 13.22
CA ASN A 22 0.55 12.05 12.62
C ASN A 22 0.37 10.83 11.70
N VAL A 23 -0.75 10.11 11.87
CA VAL A 23 -1.10 8.88 11.15
C VAL A 23 -2.14 9.17 10.06
N SER A 24 -3.05 10.11 10.30
CA SER A 24 -4.02 10.62 9.33
C SER A 24 -3.76 12.10 9.05
N ARG A 25 -3.17 12.42 7.88
CA ARG A 25 -3.15 13.82 7.43
C ARG A 25 -4.59 14.33 7.34
N SER A 26 -4.91 15.36 8.11
CA SER A 26 -6.22 16.02 8.16
C SER A 26 -6.47 16.79 6.86
N LEU A 27 -6.69 16.09 5.75
CA LEU A 27 -7.35 16.67 4.61
C LEU A 27 -8.83 16.88 4.99
N PRO A 28 -9.44 18.03 4.65
CA PRO A 28 -10.88 18.18 4.77
C PRO A 28 -11.60 16.99 4.13
N GLU A 29 -12.60 16.45 4.81
CA GLU A 29 -13.21 15.15 4.49
C GLU A 29 -13.66 15.06 3.02
N TRP A 30 -14.24 16.14 2.48
CA TRP A 30 -14.68 16.22 1.08
C TRP A 30 -13.53 16.13 0.07
N ILE A 31 -12.32 16.60 0.42
CA ILE A 31 -11.11 16.47 -0.40
C ILE A 31 -10.56 15.06 -0.29
N ALA A 32 -10.52 14.51 0.91
CA ALA A 32 -10.11 13.12 1.16
C ALA A 32 -10.99 12.17 0.33
N GLN A 33 -12.32 12.31 0.39
CA GLN A 33 -13.27 11.51 -0.39
C GLN A 33 -13.06 11.63 -1.91
N LYS A 34 -12.84 12.84 -2.44
CA LYS A 34 -12.51 13.06 -3.87
C LYS A 34 -11.19 12.42 -4.27
N ARG A 35 -10.20 12.38 -3.35
CA ARG A 35 -8.86 11.84 -3.58
C ARG A 35 -8.71 10.37 -3.14
N LYS A 36 -9.71 9.71 -2.55
CA LYS A 36 -9.65 8.30 -2.10
C LYS A 36 -9.10 7.36 -3.19
N LYS A 37 -9.51 7.57 -4.46
CA LYS A 37 -9.00 6.78 -5.60
C LYS A 37 -7.53 7.02 -5.93
N ALA A 38 -7.01 8.22 -5.68
CA ALA A 38 -5.60 8.55 -5.88
C ALA A 38 -4.74 8.12 -4.67
N LEU A 39 -5.28 8.25 -3.45
CA LEU A 39 -4.65 7.84 -2.20
C LEU A 39 -4.48 6.33 -2.07
N LYS A 40 -5.29 5.52 -2.75
CA LYS A 40 -5.10 4.06 -2.80
C LYS A 40 -3.70 3.64 -3.29
N ASN A 41 -3.05 4.48 -4.09
CA ASN A 41 -1.71 4.20 -4.61
C ASN A 41 -0.59 4.73 -3.70
N ASP A 42 -0.92 5.44 -2.62
CA ASP A 42 0.06 5.96 -1.67
C ASP A 42 0.47 4.85 -0.69
N LEU A 43 1.79 4.71 -0.49
CA LEU A 43 2.35 3.70 0.40
C LEU A 43 1.99 3.99 1.87
N GLU A 44 1.93 5.27 2.26
CA GLU A 44 1.56 5.69 3.62
C GLU A 44 0.10 5.30 3.91
N TYR A 45 -0.80 5.50 2.93
CA TYR A 45 -2.21 5.10 3.05
C TYR A 45 -2.42 3.58 3.07
N GLN A 46 -1.64 2.82 2.28
CA GLN A 46 -1.70 1.35 2.26
C GLN A 46 -1.15 0.71 3.54
N THR A 47 -0.23 1.39 4.23
CA THR A 47 0.45 0.85 5.41
C THR A 47 -0.05 1.43 6.73
N ARG A 48 -1.07 2.29 6.67
CA ARG A 48 -1.74 2.90 7.81
C ARG A 48 -2.53 1.85 8.58
N VAL A 49 -2.36 1.86 9.90
CA VAL A 49 -3.14 1.05 10.84
C VAL A 49 -4.23 1.94 11.42
N GLU A 50 -5.48 1.56 11.22
CA GLU A 50 -6.62 2.13 11.96
C GLU A 50 -7.09 1.01 12.89
N LEU A 51 -6.95 1.23 14.21
CA LEU A 51 -7.31 0.26 15.24
C LEU A 51 -8.83 0.09 15.30
N ILE A 52 -9.51 1.21 15.53
CA ILE A 52 -10.95 1.32 15.61
C ILE A 52 -11.41 2.12 14.41
N GLN A 53 -12.33 1.55 13.64
CA GLN A 53 -12.91 2.22 12.49
C GLN A 53 -13.76 3.42 12.95
N ASP A 54 -13.64 4.54 12.23
CA ASP A 54 -14.39 5.77 12.47
C ASP A 54 -14.16 6.35 13.89
N PHE A 55 -12.93 6.19 14.39
CA PHE A 55 -12.46 6.77 15.65
C PHE A 55 -12.07 8.26 15.52
N GLU A 56 -13.01 9.05 14.98
CA GLU A 56 -12.85 10.48 14.74
C GLU A 56 -14.17 11.23 14.97
N PHE A 57 -14.05 12.51 15.30
CA PHE A 57 -15.14 13.47 15.25
C PHE A 57 -14.86 14.51 14.16
N SER A 58 -15.88 15.24 13.74
CA SER A 58 -15.73 16.19 12.63
C SER A 58 -14.85 17.41 12.97
N GLU A 59 -14.84 17.81 14.23
CA GLU A 59 -14.06 18.97 14.73
C GLU A 59 -13.18 18.56 15.90
N ALA A 60 -13.78 18.28 17.05
CA ALA A 60 -13.07 17.98 18.30
C ALA A 60 -13.85 16.99 19.17
N SER A 61 -13.14 16.43 20.15
CA SER A 61 -13.67 15.53 21.18
C SER A 61 -13.48 16.12 22.58
N ASN A 62 -14.47 15.94 23.44
CA ASN A 62 -14.49 16.53 24.77
C ASN A 62 -14.03 15.57 25.86
N ARG A 63 -14.68 14.41 25.93
CA ARG A 63 -14.49 13.41 26.99
C ARG A 63 -14.51 12.02 26.39
N ILE A 64 -13.72 11.13 26.97
CA ILE A 64 -13.70 9.70 26.63
C ILE A 64 -13.68 8.89 27.92
N LYS A 65 -14.50 7.83 27.99
CA LYS A 65 -14.48 6.89 29.11
C LYS A 65 -14.62 5.47 28.59
N VAL A 66 -13.87 4.57 29.19
CA VAL A 66 -13.95 3.13 28.93
C VAL A 66 -14.96 2.54 29.90
N SER A 67 -15.76 1.58 29.43
CA SER A 67 -16.67 0.84 30.28
C SER A 67 -15.88 0.00 31.30
N PRO A 68 -16.35 -0.17 32.54
CA PRO A 68 -15.69 -1.05 33.52
C PRO A 68 -15.39 -2.47 33.01
N ASP A 69 -16.20 -3.01 32.10
CA ASP A 69 -15.95 -4.32 31.49
C ASP A 69 -14.81 -4.34 30.45
N GLY A 70 -14.24 -3.18 30.11
CA GLY A 70 -13.14 -3.05 29.15
C GLY A 70 -13.50 -3.37 27.70
N GLN A 71 -14.78 -3.54 27.36
CA GLN A 71 -15.27 -3.91 26.02
C GLN A 71 -15.79 -2.73 25.19
N PHE A 72 -16.17 -1.64 25.83
CA PHE A 72 -16.73 -0.47 25.16
C PHE A 72 -15.98 0.81 25.54
N ALA A 73 -15.87 1.72 24.59
CA ALA A 73 -15.53 3.12 24.87
C ALA A 73 -16.69 4.02 24.46
N MET A 74 -16.96 5.02 25.28
CA MET A 74 -17.87 6.10 24.94
C MET A 74 -17.06 7.39 24.81
N ALA A 75 -17.30 8.13 23.73
CA ALA A 75 -16.68 9.42 23.48
C ALA A 75 -17.75 10.46 23.15
N THR A 76 -17.50 11.71 23.50
CA THR A 76 -18.41 12.82 23.19
C THR A 76 -17.71 13.85 22.30
N GLY A 77 -18.38 14.27 21.23
CA GLY A 77 -17.87 15.25 20.27
C GLY A 77 -18.58 16.59 20.32
N THR A 78 -17.93 17.61 19.74
CA THR A 78 -18.42 18.99 19.70
C THR A 78 -19.46 19.25 18.61
N TYR A 79 -19.18 18.80 17.37
CA TYR A 79 -20.00 19.12 16.20
C TYR A 79 -20.38 17.89 15.35
N LYS A 80 -21.68 17.69 15.03
CA LYS A 80 -22.81 18.13 15.88
C LYS A 80 -22.62 17.51 17.27
N PRO A 81 -23.14 18.09 18.37
CA PRO A 81 -23.01 17.46 19.68
C PRO A 81 -23.53 16.03 19.62
N GLN A 82 -22.62 15.08 19.85
CA GLN A 82 -22.91 13.67 19.64
C GLN A 82 -22.08 12.79 20.56
N ILE A 83 -22.61 11.59 20.81
CA ILE A 83 -22.02 10.52 21.58
C ILE A 83 -21.69 9.41 20.59
N HIS A 84 -20.45 8.94 20.64
CA HIS A 84 -19.99 7.76 19.91
C HIS A 84 -19.75 6.65 20.91
N VAL A 85 -20.32 5.48 20.64
CA VAL A 85 -20.02 4.26 21.41
C VAL A 85 -19.27 3.31 20.49
N TYR A 86 -18.08 2.96 20.88
CA TYR A 86 -17.21 2.03 20.20
C TYR A 86 -17.29 0.66 20.86
N ASP A 87 -17.34 -0.37 20.03
CA ASP A 87 -17.32 -1.76 20.43
C ASP A 87 -15.93 -2.34 20.10
N PHE A 88 -15.17 -2.71 21.11
CA PHE A 88 -13.78 -3.14 20.92
C PHE A 88 -13.65 -4.53 20.32
N GLU A 89 -14.64 -5.42 20.52
CA GLU A 89 -14.63 -6.73 19.88
C GLU A 89 -14.83 -6.61 18.36
N ASN A 90 -15.68 -5.67 17.94
CA ASN A 90 -15.98 -5.40 16.53
C ASN A 90 -15.09 -4.31 15.91
N LEU A 91 -14.19 -3.70 16.68
CA LEU A 91 -13.28 -2.62 16.26
C LEU A 91 -13.96 -1.49 15.46
N SER A 92 -15.19 -1.15 15.82
CA SER A 92 -16.00 -0.20 15.04
C SER A 92 -16.99 0.57 15.90
N LEU A 93 -17.51 1.65 15.32
CA LEU A 93 -18.59 2.42 15.92
C LEU A 93 -19.86 1.57 16.01
N LYS A 94 -20.38 1.39 17.22
CA LYS A 94 -21.64 0.68 17.48
C LYS A 94 -22.85 1.53 17.10
N PHE A 95 -22.85 2.79 17.56
CA PHE A 95 -23.81 3.81 17.15
C PHE A 95 -23.28 5.21 17.44
N ASP A 96 -23.79 6.16 16.68
CA ASP A 96 -23.74 7.59 16.93
C ASP A 96 -25.10 8.08 17.44
N ARG A 97 -25.11 8.92 18.47
CA ARG A 97 -26.31 9.56 18.98
C ARG A 97 -26.07 11.04 19.14
N HIS A 98 -26.97 11.86 18.59
CA HIS A 98 -26.86 13.30 18.71
C HIS A 98 -27.52 13.78 20.02
N THR A 99 -26.89 14.75 20.67
CA THR A 99 -27.41 15.44 21.86
C THR A 99 -27.81 16.87 21.51
N ASP A 100 -28.68 17.47 22.33
CA ASP A 100 -29.15 18.85 22.10
C ASP A 100 -28.05 19.88 22.36
N SER A 101 -27.23 19.62 23.39
CA SER A 101 -26.13 20.47 23.80
C SER A 101 -24.85 19.65 23.93
N GLU A 102 -23.74 20.36 23.98
CA GLU A 102 -22.41 19.81 24.19
C GLU A 102 -22.27 19.26 25.62
N ASN A 103 -21.62 18.10 25.73
CA ASN A 103 -21.37 17.44 27.00
C ASN A 103 -20.07 17.96 27.64
N VAL A 104 -20.15 18.28 28.93
CA VAL A 104 -19.00 18.69 29.76
C VAL A 104 -18.32 17.49 30.39
N ASP A 105 -19.12 16.62 31.01
CA ASP A 105 -18.68 15.38 31.66
C ASP A 105 -19.82 14.35 31.53
N PHE A 106 -19.48 13.07 31.62
CA PHE A 106 -20.46 12.00 31.61
C PHE A 106 -19.93 10.81 32.38
N VAL A 107 -20.78 9.98 32.97
CA VAL A 107 -20.35 8.75 33.66
C VAL A 107 -21.17 7.57 33.17
N ILE A 108 -20.48 6.46 32.97
CA ILE A 108 -21.10 5.16 32.71
C ILE A 108 -21.48 4.56 34.06
N THR A 109 -22.77 4.26 34.24
CA THR A 109 -23.31 3.75 35.51
C THR A 109 -23.45 2.22 35.54
N SER A 110 -23.49 1.62 34.36
CA SER A 110 -23.47 0.16 34.16
C SER A 110 -22.04 -0.32 33.97
N ALA A 111 -21.81 -1.63 34.06
CA ALA A 111 -20.52 -2.23 33.72
C ALA A 111 -20.23 -2.12 32.19
N ASP A 112 -21.27 -2.30 31.38
CA ASP A 112 -21.34 -1.94 29.96
C ASP A 112 -21.62 -0.43 29.72
N TRP A 113 -21.83 -0.03 28.46
CA TRP A 113 -22.34 1.31 28.07
C TRP A 113 -23.85 1.53 28.27
N THR A 114 -24.61 0.53 28.72
CA THR A 114 -26.09 0.50 28.55
C THR A 114 -26.86 1.59 29.29
N LYS A 115 -26.28 2.11 30.37
CA LYS A 115 -26.80 3.23 31.15
C LYS A 115 -25.66 4.24 31.35
N SER A 116 -25.84 5.42 30.78
CA SER A 116 -24.91 6.53 30.95
C SER A 116 -25.65 7.80 31.36
N VAL A 117 -24.95 8.66 32.09
CA VAL A 117 -25.45 9.94 32.54
C VAL A 117 -24.54 11.03 32.01
N HIS A 118 -25.10 12.01 31.33
CA HIS A 118 -24.37 13.07 30.67
C HIS A 118 -24.73 14.41 31.30
N LEU A 119 -23.72 15.20 31.63
CA LEU A 119 -23.86 16.57 32.09
C LEU A 119 -23.61 17.51 30.91
N GLN A 120 -24.64 18.27 30.55
CA GLN A 120 -24.60 19.21 29.43
C GLN A 120 -24.25 20.64 29.88
N ASN A 121 -23.75 21.42 28.93
CA ASN A 121 -23.46 22.86 29.11
C ASN A 121 -24.70 23.67 29.52
N ASP A 122 -25.91 23.25 29.13
CA ASP A 122 -27.15 23.99 29.37
C ASP A 122 -27.77 23.78 30.77
N ARG A 123 -27.00 23.19 31.71
CA ARG A 123 -27.41 22.78 33.08
C ARG A 123 -28.38 21.60 33.11
N SER A 124 -28.50 20.87 32.00
CA SER A 124 -29.29 19.66 32.00
C SER A 124 -28.42 18.42 32.20
N ILE A 125 -29.03 17.41 32.80
CA ILE A 125 -28.47 16.07 32.96
C ILE A 125 -29.33 15.15 32.13
N GLU A 126 -28.73 14.50 31.14
CA GLU A 126 -29.39 13.51 30.31
C GLU A 126 -29.07 12.10 30.79
N PHE A 127 -30.12 11.32 31.03
CA PHE A 127 -30.04 9.91 31.33
C PHE A 127 -30.25 9.15 30.03
N HIS A 128 -29.24 8.41 29.61
CA HIS A 128 -29.31 7.58 28.43
C HIS A 128 -29.45 6.11 28.79
N SER A 129 -30.26 5.42 27.98
CA SER A 129 -30.38 3.97 27.96
C SER A 129 -30.04 3.44 26.57
N LYS A 130 -30.11 2.11 26.40
CA LYS A 130 -30.02 1.44 25.10
C LYS A 130 -30.96 2.07 24.06
N GLY A 131 -32.20 2.38 24.48
CA GLY A 131 -33.24 2.91 23.60
C GLY A 131 -33.16 4.39 23.25
N GLY A 132 -32.20 5.15 23.79
CA GLY A 132 -32.12 6.59 23.56
C GLY A 132 -32.00 7.40 24.84
N ILE A 133 -32.53 8.63 24.80
CA ILE A 133 -32.72 9.47 25.99
C ILE A 133 -33.88 8.88 26.79
N HIS A 134 -33.62 8.48 28.02
CA HIS A 134 -34.64 7.99 28.95
C HIS A 134 -35.30 9.16 29.68
N TYR A 135 -34.50 10.10 30.19
CA TYR A 135 -34.99 11.25 30.94
C TYR A 135 -34.01 12.41 30.88
N ARG A 136 -34.50 13.64 31.03
CA ARG A 136 -33.69 14.85 31.15
C ARG A 136 -34.09 15.59 32.41
N SER A 137 -33.12 15.79 33.31
CA SER A 137 -33.28 16.58 34.53
C SER A 137 -32.53 17.90 34.39
N ARG A 138 -32.85 18.89 35.21
CA ARG A 138 -32.17 20.19 35.23
C ARG A 138 -31.65 20.50 36.62
N ILE A 139 -30.42 20.99 36.69
CA ILE A 139 -29.81 21.49 37.92
C ILE A 139 -29.88 23.03 37.99
N PRO A 140 -29.86 23.63 39.19
CA PRO A 140 -30.01 25.08 39.35
C PRO A 140 -28.85 25.89 38.72
N THR A 141 -27.61 25.49 38.98
CA THR A 141 -26.39 26.17 38.50
C THR A 141 -25.63 25.35 37.46
N PHE A 142 -24.58 25.92 36.87
CA PHE A 142 -23.74 25.25 35.88
C PHE A 142 -22.90 24.15 36.51
N GLY A 143 -23.05 22.92 36.02
CA GLY A 143 -22.25 21.78 36.44
C GLY A 143 -20.89 21.78 35.74
N ARG A 144 -19.84 21.36 36.46
CA ARG A 144 -18.46 21.20 35.96
C ARG A 144 -18.02 19.74 35.92
N SER A 145 -18.43 18.94 36.90
CA SER A 145 -18.04 17.54 37.03
C SER A 145 -19.17 16.67 37.57
N LEU A 146 -19.11 15.38 37.27
CA LEU A 146 -20.11 14.40 37.65
C LEU A 146 -19.45 13.11 38.14
N ALA A 147 -19.90 12.60 39.28
CA ALA A 147 -19.42 11.35 39.87
C ALA A 147 -20.59 10.48 40.32
N TYR A 148 -20.50 9.16 40.10
CA TYR A 148 -21.52 8.21 40.51
C TYR A 148 -21.01 7.32 41.64
N ASN A 149 -21.78 7.22 42.72
CA ASN A 149 -21.54 6.27 43.79
C ASN A 149 -22.35 4.99 43.56
N ALA A 150 -21.68 3.89 43.24
CA ALA A 150 -22.33 2.59 43.05
C ALA A 150 -22.96 2.06 44.35
N ALA A 151 -22.38 2.35 45.52
CA ALA A 151 -22.83 1.79 46.80
C ALA A 151 -24.17 2.35 47.27
N SER A 152 -24.41 3.65 47.03
CA SER A 152 -25.63 4.35 47.46
C SER A 152 -26.56 4.74 46.30
N ALA A 153 -26.16 4.43 45.06
CA ALA A 153 -26.80 4.87 43.82
C ALA A 153 -27.01 6.39 43.75
N ASP A 154 -26.09 7.17 44.34
CA ASP A 154 -26.12 8.62 44.30
C ASP A 154 -25.24 9.16 43.18
N LEU A 155 -25.80 10.07 42.40
CA LEU A 155 -25.09 10.90 41.45
C LEU A 155 -24.74 12.23 42.11
N LEU A 156 -23.46 12.54 42.19
CA LEU A 156 -22.95 13.81 42.70
C LEU A 156 -22.55 14.69 41.53
N VAL A 157 -23.01 15.94 41.57
CA VAL A 157 -22.72 16.93 40.54
C VAL A 157 -22.03 18.11 41.19
N GLY A 158 -20.77 18.29 40.82
CA GLY A 158 -20.00 19.48 41.16
C GLY A 158 -20.47 20.62 40.29
N ALA A 159 -20.93 21.70 40.92
CA ALA A 159 -21.46 22.85 40.21
C ALA A 159 -20.75 24.14 40.66
N SER A 160 -20.96 25.20 39.88
CA SER A 160 -20.61 26.54 40.29
C SER A 160 -21.55 26.99 41.42
N GLY A 161 -20.97 27.57 42.47
CA GLY A 161 -21.67 27.97 43.69
C GLY A 161 -21.27 27.14 44.92
N ASN A 162 -22.06 27.26 45.98
CA ASN A 162 -21.74 26.70 47.30
C ASN A 162 -22.25 25.26 47.52
N GLU A 163 -22.82 24.62 46.50
CA GLU A 163 -23.59 23.38 46.67
C GLU A 163 -23.10 22.29 45.72
N ILE A 164 -22.93 21.08 46.26
CA ILE A 164 -22.81 19.85 45.45
C ILE A 164 -24.19 19.19 45.41
N TYR A 165 -24.75 19.08 44.22
CA TYR A 165 -26.07 18.47 44.05
C TYR A 165 -25.98 16.96 44.11
N ARG A 166 -26.84 16.36 44.92
CA ARG A 166 -26.95 14.90 45.08
C ARG A 166 -28.29 14.43 44.52
N LEU A 167 -28.24 13.57 43.50
CA LEU A 167 -29.41 12.95 42.89
C LEU A 167 -29.36 11.46 43.18
N ASN A 168 -30.34 10.93 43.91
CA ASN A 168 -30.41 9.49 44.12
C ASN A 168 -31.13 8.84 42.93
N LEU A 169 -30.46 7.91 42.25
CA LEU A 169 -30.98 7.25 41.05
C LEU A 169 -31.96 6.11 41.37
N ASP A 170 -31.89 5.54 42.57
CA ASP A 170 -32.83 4.50 43.03
C ASP A 170 -34.19 5.11 43.38
N GLN A 171 -34.17 6.24 44.10
CA GLN A 171 -35.38 6.97 44.51
C GLN A 171 -35.88 7.98 43.47
N GLY A 172 -35.04 8.37 42.51
CA GLY A 172 -35.37 9.37 41.49
C GLY A 172 -35.61 10.78 42.01
N ARG A 173 -34.98 11.17 43.13
CA ARG A 173 -35.16 12.49 43.75
C ARG A 173 -33.84 13.19 44.05
N PHE A 174 -33.89 14.52 44.12
CA PHE A 174 -32.83 15.31 44.72
C PHE A 174 -32.81 15.09 46.22
N LEU A 175 -31.62 14.78 46.74
CA LEU A 175 -31.34 14.77 48.17
C LEU A 175 -30.80 16.14 48.58
N ASN A 176 -30.70 16.37 49.89
CA ASN A 176 -30.09 17.58 50.40
C ASN A 176 -28.65 17.71 49.85
N PRO A 177 -28.30 18.86 49.24
CA PRO A 177 -26.96 19.07 48.71
C PRO A 177 -25.92 19.14 49.82
N TYR A 178 -24.66 18.89 49.49
CA TYR A 178 -23.56 19.25 50.40
C TYR A 178 -23.30 20.75 50.28
N VAL A 179 -23.41 21.44 51.41
CA VAL A 179 -23.16 22.88 51.51
C VAL A 179 -21.70 23.07 51.87
N LEU A 180 -20.96 23.72 51.00
CA LEU A 180 -19.54 23.99 51.16
C LEU A 180 -19.35 25.24 52.02
N ASP A 181 -18.10 25.50 52.41
CA ASP A 181 -17.76 26.77 53.07
C ASP A 181 -17.58 27.92 52.05
N THR A 182 -17.24 27.58 50.81
CA THR A 182 -16.77 28.49 49.77
C THR A 182 -17.85 28.75 48.71
N THR A 183 -17.99 30.01 48.30
CA THR A 183 -19.02 30.42 47.32
C THR A 183 -18.58 30.35 45.85
N GLN A 184 -17.30 30.12 45.55
CA GLN A 184 -16.75 30.21 44.18
C GLN A 184 -17.16 29.02 43.29
N GLY A 185 -17.11 27.79 43.80
CA GLY A 185 -17.55 26.61 43.07
C GLY A 185 -16.66 25.38 43.26
N VAL A 186 -17.15 24.25 42.74
CA VAL A 186 -16.45 22.97 42.72
C VAL A 186 -16.03 22.66 41.29
N ASN A 187 -14.74 22.44 41.07
CA ASN A 187 -14.22 22.08 39.75
C ASN A 187 -14.40 20.59 39.50
N HIS A 188 -13.96 19.75 40.45
CA HIS A 188 -13.99 18.30 40.30
C HIS A 188 -14.54 17.60 41.54
N VAL A 189 -15.38 16.59 41.32
CA VAL A 189 -15.88 15.69 42.35
C VAL A 189 -15.37 14.29 42.05
N SER A 190 -14.77 13.65 43.06
CA SER A 190 -14.30 12.27 42.98
C SER A 190 -14.78 11.48 44.18
N ILE A 191 -14.92 10.16 44.03
CA ILE A 191 -15.40 9.27 45.08
C ILE A 191 -14.41 8.14 45.20
N ASN A 192 -14.03 7.79 46.42
CA ASN A 192 -13.24 6.59 46.62
C ASN A 192 -14.13 5.34 46.49
N PRO A 193 -13.80 4.38 45.61
CA PRO A 193 -14.53 3.12 45.45
C PRO A 193 -14.59 2.26 46.73
N VAL A 194 -13.59 2.31 47.61
CA VAL A 194 -13.52 1.41 48.78
C VAL A 194 -14.34 1.93 49.96
N HIS A 195 -14.07 3.14 50.45
CA HIS A 195 -14.74 3.68 51.65
C HIS A 195 -15.92 4.63 51.36
N GLY A 196 -16.07 5.10 50.12
CA GLY A 196 -17.17 6.00 49.72
C GLY A 196 -17.07 7.43 50.26
N LEU A 197 -15.83 7.94 50.42
CA LEU A 197 -15.57 9.34 50.76
C LEU A 197 -15.58 10.11 49.45
N VAL A 198 -16.18 11.29 49.50
CA VAL A 198 -16.28 12.20 48.38
C VAL A 198 -15.23 13.28 48.56
N ALA A 199 -14.42 13.53 47.54
CA ALA A 199 -13.52 14.67 47.46
C ALA A 199 -14.14 15.73 46.55
N ALA A 200 -14.19 16.96 47.03
CA ALA A 200 -14.58 18.14 46.26
C ALA A 200 -13.37 19.05 46.12
N GLY A 201 -12.89 19.23 44.89
CA GLY A 201 -11.82 20.19 44.55
C GLY A 201 -12.42 21.57 44.34
N LEU A 202 -12.07 22.52 45.22
CA LEU A 202 -12.60 23.88 45.21
C LEU A 202 -11.68 24.85 44.47
N GLU A 203 -12.30 25.95 44.00
CA GLU A 203 -11.61 27.06 43.34
C GLU A 203 -10.66 27.82 44.29
N ASP A 204 -10.94 27.83 45.60
CA ASP A 204 -10.12 28.46 46.64
C ASP A 204 -8.79 27.72 46.94
N GLY A 205 -8.47 26.64 46.22
CA GLY A 205 -7.27 25.84 46.49
C GLY A 205 -7.41 24.92 47.69
N THR A 206 -8.65 24.55 48.02
CA THR A 206 -8.96 23.66 49.14
C THR A 206 -9.68 22.42 48.63
N VAL A 207 -9.42 21.28 49.27
CA VAL A 207 -10.14 20.04 49.02
C VAL A 207 -10.99 19.73 50.24
N GLU A 208 -12.29 19.62 50.05
CA GLU A 208 -13.21 19.17 51.10
C GLU A 208 -13.53 17.69 50.94
N PHE A 209 -13.41 16.96 52.04
CA PHE A 209 -13.76 15.55 52.13
C PHE A 209 -15.10 15.39 52.83
N TRP A 210 -16.04 14.75 52.16
CA TRP A 210 -17.40 14.50 52.63
C TRP A 210 -17.65 13.01 52.75
N ASP A 211 -18.18 12.57 53.90
CA ASP A 211 -18.59 11.19 54.05
C ASP A 211 -20.08 11.03 53.70
N SER A 212 -20.35 10.16 52.73
CA SER A 212 -21.70 9.92 52.20
C SER A 212 -22.67 9.34 53.24
N ARG A 213 -22.14 8.64 54.26
CA ARG A 213 -22.91 8.00 55.34
C ARG A 213 -23.32 9.01 56.41
N SER A 214 -22.37 9.78 56.92
CA SER A 214 -22.64 10.85 57.91
C SER A 214 -23.29 12.09 57.30
N ARG A 215 -23.17 12.29 55.98
CA ARG A 215 -23.66 13.47 55.24
C ARG A 215 -23.09 14.79 55.77
N GLN A 216 -21.93 14.71 56.41
CA GLN A 216 -21.20 15.83 56.97
C GLN A 216 -19.80 15.85 56.37
N ARG A 217 -19.19 17.04 56.40
CA ARG A 217 -17.80 17.20 56.02
C ARG A 217 -16.93 16.51 57.07
N ALA A 218 -16.07 15.60 56.62
CA ALA A 218 -15.11 14.89 57.44
C ALA A 218 -13.84 15.71 57.66
N ALA A 219 -13.29 16.30 56.59
CA ALA A 219 -12.04 17.05 56.66
C ALA A 219 -11.96 18.15 55.59
N LYS A 220 -11.08 19.12 55.80
CA LYS A 220 -10.70 20.17 54.85
C LYS A 220 -9.19 20.20 54.72
N LEU A 221 -8.68 20.11 53.50
CA LEU A 221 -7.26 20.13 53.18
C LEU A 221 -6.95 21.41 52.40
N MET A 222 -5.97 22.18 52.89
CA MET A 222 -5.50 23.41 52.24
C MET A 222 -4.30 23.06 51.36
N VAL A 223 -4.44 23.23 50.05
CA VAL A 223 -3.38 22.92 49.08
C VAL A 223 -2.45 24.12 48.86
N SER A 224 -3.00 25.34 48.97
CA SER A 224 -2.28 26.60 48.76
C SER A 224 -1.03 26.77 49.63
N ASP A 225 -1.10 26.34 50.90
CA ASP A 225 -0.03 26.58 51.89
C ASP A 225 1.29 25.86 51.55
N GLN A 226 1.21 24.88 50.66
CA GLN A 226 2.33 24.00 50.32
C GLN A 226 2.99 24.41 49.00
N LEU A 227 2.33 25.25 48.20
CA LEU A 227 2.89 25.73 46.94
C LEU A 227 3.71 27.01 47.18
N SER A 228 4.95 27.01 46.68
CA SER A 228 5.88 28.14 46.83
C SER A 228 5.51 29.29 45.87
N GLY A 229 4.36 29.92 46.09
CA GLY A 229 3.88 31.06 45.30
C GLY A 229 2.62 31.65 45.93
N ASN A 230 2.62 32.95 46.20
CA ASN A 230 1.48 33.70 46.77
C ASN A 230 0.28 33.87 45.81
N ALA A 231 0.18 33.06 44.75
CA ALA A 231 -0.93 33.12 43.81
C ALA A 231 -2.10 32.26 44.31
N PRO A 232 -3.36 32.69 44.14
CA PRO A 232 -4.51 31.84 44.42
C PRO A 232 -4.53 30.68 43.42
N VAL A 233 -4.31 29.47 43.92
CA VAL A 233 -4.25 28.23 43.13
C VAL A 233 -5.59 27.54 43.27
N GLN A 234 -6.22 27.15 42.16
CA GLN A 234 -7.43 26.33 42.22
C GLN A 234 -7.09 24.84 42.09
N VAL A 235 -7.90 23.99 42.73
CA VAL A 235 -7.83 22.55 42.50
C VAL A 235 -8.63 22.23 41.25
N SER A 236 -7.96 21.78 40.19
CA SER A 236 -8.59 21.44 38.91
C SER A 236 -9.15 20.02 38.94
N THR A 237 -8.41 19.06 39.49
CA THR A 237 -8.79 17.65 39.51
C THR A 237 -8.43 16.92 40.79
N THR A 238 -9.18 15.85 41.06
CA THR A 238 -9.01 14.99 42.23
C THR A 238 -9.21 13.53 41.84
N ALA A 239 -8.38 12.63 42.38
CA ALA A 239 -8.50 11.20 42.09
C ALA A 239 -8.11 10.37 43.32
N PHE A 240 -8.97 9.41 43.67
CA PHE A 240 -8.66 8.39 44.66
C PHE A 240 -8.04 7.17 44.00
N ARG A 241 -7.12 6.54 44.73
CA ARG A 241 -6.56 5.24 44.38
C ARG A 241 -7.49 4.11 44.85
N ASN A 242 -7.44 2.94 44.21
CA ASN A 242 -8.22 1.76 44.61
C ASN A 242 -7.78 1.13 45.95
N ASP A 243 -6.61 1.49 46.50
CA ASP A 243 -6.16 1.12 47.86
C ASP A 243 -6.95 1.89 48.95
N GLY A 244 -7.51 3.03 48.58
CA GLY A 244 -8.35 3.85 49.46
C GLY A 244 -7.63 4.65 50.53
N LEU A 245 -6.30 4.72 50.48
CA LEU A 245 -5.46 5.58 51.32
C LEU A 245 -4.84 6.73 50.54
N ASN A 246 -4.40 6.46 49.30
CA ASN A 246 -3.74 7.44 48.47
C ASN A 246 -4.76 8.34 47.76
N PHE A 247 -4.47 9.64 47.77
CA PHE A 247 -5.26 10.69 47.14
C PHE A 247 -4.35 11.55 46.26
N ALA A 248 -4.80 11.87 45.05
CA ALA A 248 -4.10 12.77 44.16
C ALA A 248 -4.92 14.04 43.90
N CYS A 249 -4.22 15.16 43.82
CA CYS A 249 -4.78 16.49 43.62
C CYS A 249 -3.99 17.19 42.50
N GLY A 250 -4.70 17.68 41.50
CA GLY A 250 -4.15 18.49 40.42
C GLY A 250 -4.49 19.96 40.63
N THR A 251 -3.52 20.84 40.40
CA THR A 251 -3.72 22.28 40.49
C THR A 251 -3.82 22.94 39.11
N SER A 252 -4.35 24.17 39.07
CA SER A 252 -4.34 25.00 37.85
C SER A 252 -2.96 25.36 37.35
N ASP A 253 -1.95 25.30 38.21
CA ASP A 253 -0.60 25.79 37.92
C ASP A 253 0.30 24.68 37.39
N GLY A 254 -0.25 23.48 37.16
CA GLY A 254 0.48 22.34 36.61
C GLY A 254 1.14 21.45 37.66
N TYR A 255 0.84 21.66 38.95
CA TYR A 255 1.37 20.81 40.01
C TYR A 255 0.42 19.64 40.28
N SER A 256 0.99 18.44 40.31
CA SER A 256 0.34 17.22 40.77
C SER A 256 0.86 16.90 42.17
N LEU A 257 -0.05 16.87 43.13
CA LEU A 257 0.22 16.63 44.54
C LEU A 257 -0.39 15.30 44.95
N LEU A 258 0.42 14.48 45.60
CA LEU A 258 0.04 13.16 46.10
C LEU A 258 -0.02 13.21 47.62
N TYR A 259 -1.12 12.76 48.19
CA TYR A 259 -1.39 12.74 49.62
C TYR A 259 -1.70 11.32 50.09
N ASP A 260 -1.36 11.04 51.35
CA ASP A 260 -1.98 9.98 52.13
C ASP A 260 -3.12 10.62 52.92
N LEU A 261 -4.31 10.02 52.91
CA LEU A 261 -5.48 10.50 53.66
C LEU A 261 -5.23 10.63 55.17
N ARG A 262 -4.19 9.98 55.70
CA ARG A 262 -3.80 10.07 57.11
C ARG A 262 -3.03 11.34 57.46
N THR A 263 -2.42 12.01 56.47
CA THR A 263 -1.53 13.17 56.68
C THR A 263 -1.90 14.34 55.80
N ALA A 264 -1.97 15.54 56.36
CA ALA A 264 -2.27 16.76 55.59
C ALA A 264 -1.10 17.26 54.74
N THR A 265 0.11 16.73 54.93
CA THR A 265 1.30 17.05 54.13
C THR A 265 1.36 16.18 52.87
N PRO A 266 1.86 16.71 51.74
CA PRO A 266 1.94 15.95 50.51
C PRO A 266 3.09 14.96 50.64
N LEU A 267 2.87 13.72 50.19
CA LEU A 267 3.93 12.73 50.03
C LEU A 267 4.88 13.13 48.91
N LEU A 268 4.30 13.65 47.82
CA LEU A 268 5.03 13.94 46.59
C LEU A 268 4.39 15.11 45.86
N MET A 269 5.24 16.01 45.36
CA MET A 269 4.87 17.14 44.53
C MET A 269 5.65 17.06 43.22
N ARG A 270 4.94 17.12 42.09
CA ARG A 270 5.55 17.11 40.75
C ARG A 270 4.95 18.19 39.88
N ASP A 271 5.81 18.82 39.10
CA ASP A 271 5.45 19.84 38.13
C ASP A 271 5.50 19.25 36.71
N GLN A 272 4.51 19.60 35.90
CA GLN A 272 4.47 19.30 34.48
C GLN A 272 5.45 20.15 33.66
N GLY A 273 5.79 21.35 34.13
CA GLY A 273 6.76 22.27 33.53
C GLY A 273 6.18 23.29 32.55
N PHE A 274 4.96 23.10 32.04
CA PHE A 274 4.30 24.05 31.14
C PHE A 274 3.45 25.11 31.86
N GLY A 275 3.16 24.91 33.15
CA GLY A 275 2.39 25.87 33.97
C GLY A 275 0.90 25.98 33.60
N ASN A 276 0.37 24.99 32.87
CA ASN A 276 -1.05 24.88 32.53
C ASN A 276 -1.75 23.96 33.56
N ALA A 277 -3.08 23.98 33.58
CA ALA A 277 -3.87 23.23 34.54
C ALA A 277 -3.82 21.70 34.34
N VAL A 278 -3.76 20.96 35.45
CA VAL A 278 -3.84 19.50 35.39
C VAL A 278 -5.30 19.07 35.18
N ASP A 279 -5.66 18.72 33.96
CA ASP A 279 -7.04 18.40 33.54
C ASP A 279 -7.50 17.00 33.94
N LYS A 280 -6.58 16.04 34.10
CA LYS A 280 -6.88 14.68 34.59
C LYS A 280 -5.72 14.07 35.37
N ILE A 281 -6.07 13.29 36.38
CA ILE A 281 -5.15 12.39 37.09
C ILE A 281 -5.82 11.02 37.17
N ILE A 282 -5.09 9.98 36.77
CA ILE A 282 -5.57 8.60 36.77
C ILE A 282 -4.52 7.71 37.43
N TRP A 283 -4.94 6.83 38.33
CA TRP A 283 -4.10 5.81 38.93
C TRP A 283 -4.06 4.57 38.03
N LEU A 284 -2.86 4.04 37.77
CA LEU A 284 -2.66 2.84 36.95
C LEU A 284 -2.50 1.61 37.85
N ASP A 285 -3.54 1.33 38.64
CA ASP A 285 -3.50 0.28 39.68
C ASP A 285 -3.76 -1.13 39.14
N GLU A 286 -4.52 -1.23 38.06
CA GLU A 286 -5.06 -2.51 37.57
C GLU A 286 -4.00 -3.31 36.79
N ASN A 287 -2.91 -2.67 36.36
CA ASN A 287 -1.80 -3.39 35.73
C ASN A 287 -1.03 -4.26 36.74
N SER A 288 -1.09 -5.58 36.54
CA SER A 288 -0.45 -6.58 37.40
C SER A 288 1.08 -6.51 37.47
N SER A 289 1.75 -5.75 36.59
CA SER A 289 3.21 -5.64 36.52
C SER A 289 3.79 -4.45 37.30
N ASN A 290 3.10 -3.31 37.33
CA ASN A 290 3.58 -2.05 37.92
C ASN A 290 2.44 -1.29 38.60
N SER A 291 2.03 -1.75 39.78
CA SER A 291 0.88 -1.21 40.53
C SER A 291 1.13 0.15 41.19
N ASP A 292 2.17 0.90 40.83
CA ASP A 292 2.53 2.15 41.52
C ASP A 292 2.64 3.36 40.58
N LEU A 293 2.17 3.24 39.34
CA LEU A 293 2.19 4.32 38.38
C LEU A 293 0.94 5.21 38.50
N PHE A 294 1.12 6.50 38.26
CA PHE A 294 0.01 7.44 38.09
C PHE A 294 0.25 8.31 36.86
N LEU A 295 -0.83 8.55 36.12
CA LEU A 295 -0.86 9.41 34.96
C LEU A 295 -1.40 10.78 35.35
N THR A 296 -0.76 11.80 34.80
CA THR A 296 -1.12 13.20 34.98
C THR A 296 -1.22 13.83 33.60
N CYS A 297 -2.33 14.50 33.33
CA CYS A 297 -2.62 15.13 32.06
C CYS A 297 -2.67 16.64 32.24
N ASP A 298 -1.93 17.33 31.38
CA ASP A 298 -2.09 18.75 31.09
C ASP A 298 -2.76 18.92 29.72
N LYS A 299 -3.13 20.15 29.35
CA LYS A 299 -3.66 20.50 28.03
C LYS A 299 -2.76 20.03 26.88
N LYS A 300 -1.44 19.93 27.07
CA LYS A 300 -0.52 19.56 25.98
C LYS A 300 0.14 18.20 26.13
N ILE A 301 0.39 17.77 27.35
CA ILE A 301 1.22 16.59 27.60
C ILE A 301 0.56 15.73 28.65
N ALA A 302 0.61 14.43 28.44
CA ALA A 302 0.35 13.46 29.49
C ALA A 302 1.65 12.82 29.95
N LYS A 303 1.90 12.80 31.26
CA LYS A 303 3.08 12.19 31.85
C LYS A 303 2.69 11.09 32.81
N VAL A 304 3.41 9.98 32.74
CA VAL A 304 3.32 8.88 33.70
C VAL A 304 4.50 8.98 34.66
N TRP A 305 4.17 8.90 35.94
CA TRP A 305 5.11 8.99 37.04
C TRP A 305 5.03 7.74 37.89
N ASP A 306 6.15 7.37 38.49
CA ASP A 306 6.14 6.43 39.60
C ASP A 306 5.74 7.14 40.89
N ARG A 307 4.87 6.53 41.70
CA ARG A 307 4.43 7.04 42.98
C ARG A 307 5.55 7.04 44.02
N THR A 308 6.39 6.01 44.04
CA THR A 308 7.38 5.82 45.12
C THR A 308 8.61 6.70 44.94
N ASP A 309 9.22 6.65 43.76
CA ASP A 309 10.42 7.43 43.47
C ASP A 309 10.08 8.83 42.94
N GLY A 310 8.87 9.00 42.40
CA GLY A 310 8.51 10.20 41.64
C GLY A 310 9.29 10.36 40.35
N LYS A 311 9.97 9.29 39.91
CA LYS A 311 10.69 9.29 38.64
C LYS A 311 9.67 9.33 37.51
N PHE A 312 10.05 10.08 36.49
CA PHE A 312 9.32 10.18 35.26
C PHE A 312 9.55 8.93 34.41
N VAL A 313 8.48 8.27 33.97
CA VAL A 313 8.56 7.03 33.18
C VAL A 313 8.43 7.32 31.69
N CYS A 314 7.31 7.94 31.28
CA CYS A 314 7.06 8.27 29.89
C CYS A 314 6.23 9.56 29.72
N SER A 315 6.45 10.28 28.62
CA SER A 315 5.54 11.34 28.16
C SER A 315 4.86 10.95 26.86
N MET A 316 3.60 11.34 26.77
CA MET A 316 2.79 11.28 25.57
C MET A 316 2.53 12.73 25.15
N GLU A 317 3.10 13.10 24.01
CA GLU A 317 3.09 14.47 23.48
C GLU A 317 2.37 14.46 22.13
N PRO A 318 1.04 14.63 22.11
CA PRO A 318 0.32 14.84 20.87
C PRO A 318 0.59 16.24 20.29
N ASP A 319 0.46 16.38 18.97
CA ASP A 319 0.63 17.68 18.29
C ASP A 319 -0.51 18.67 18.60
N VAL A 320 -1.63 18.15 19.08
CA VAL A 320 -2.88 18.88 19.33
C VAL A 320 -3.19 18.85 20.82
N ASP A 321 -3.81 19.92 21.29
CA ASP A 321 -4.24 20.05 22.67
C ASP A 321 -5.25 18.94 23.06
N ILE A 322 -5.09 18.44 24.28
CA ILE A 322 -5.82 17.37 24.93
C ILE A 322 -6.89 17.99 25.83
N ASN A 323 -8.10 17.44 25.77
CA ASN A 323 -9.20 17.79 26.67
C ASN A 323 -9.39 16.74 27.77
N ASP A 324 -9.19 15.45 27.44
CA ASP A 324 -9.40 14.34 28.34
C ASP A 324 -8.52 13.15 27.99
N ILE A 325 -8.21 12.32 28.98
CA ILE A 325 -7.48 11.07 28.80
C ILE A 325 -8.17 10.00 29.60
N GLU A 326 -8.25 8.81 29.02
CA GLU A 326 -8.72 7.60 29.68
C GLU A 326 -7.74 6.46 29.45
N TYR A 327 -7.56 5.65 30.47
CA TYR A 327 -6.76 4.44 30.44
C TYR A 327 -7.66 3.20 30.28
N VAL A 328 -7.24 2.23 29.49
CA VAL A 328 -7.94 0.95 29.39
C VAL A 328 -7.45 0.02 30.51
N PRO A 329 -8.34 -0.48 31.39
CA PRO A 329 -8.03 -1.48 32.41
C PRO A 329 -7.10 -2.60 31.93
N ASP A 330 -6.18 -3.04 32.80
CA ASP A 330 -5.24 -4.17 32.56
C ASP A 330 -4.37 -4.09 31.28
N SER A 331 -4.13 -2.91 30.70
CA SER A 331 -3.38 -2.79 29.44
C SER A 331 -2.41 -1.61 29.40
N GLY A 332 -1.58 -1.51 28.36
CA GLY A 332 -0.73 -0.33 28.11
C GLY A 332 -1.39 0.78 27.27
N MET A 333 -2.72 0.72 27.08
CA MET A 333 -3.45 1.57 26.12
C MET A 333 -4.06 2.82 26.76
N PHE A 334 -3.86 3.96 26.09
CA PHE A 334 -4.42 5.25 26.46
C PHE A 334 -5.25 5.83 25.31
N PHE A 335 -6.45 6.28 25.64
CA PHE A 335 -7.31 7.06 24.76
C PHE A 335 -7.23 8.54 25.14
N MET A 336 -7.08 9.41 24.15
CA MET A 336 -7.07 10.85 24.38
C MET A 336 -8.15 11.52 23.53
N ALA A 337 -9.00 12.30 24.20
CA ALA A 337 -9.86 13.27 23.55
C ALA A 337 -9.06 14.56 23.35
N ASN A 338 -9.01 15.05 22.11
CA ASN A 338 -8.25 16.20 21.68
C ASN A 338 -9.10 17.18 20.86
N GLU A 339 -8.54 18.36 20.57
CA GLU A 339 -9.12 19.35 19.66
C GLU A 339 -9.03 18.97 18.17
N GLY A 340 -8.47 17.79 17.85
CA GLY A 340 -8.34 17.28 16.49
C GLY A 340 -9.54 16.44 16.07
N ALA A 341 -9.71 16.27 14.76
CA ALA A 341 -10.71 15.36 14.22
C ALA A 341 -10.46 13.89 14.64
N PRO A 342 -9.27 13.30 14.40
CA PRO A 342 -8.97 11.98 14.92
C PRO A 342 -8.64 12.05 16.41
N MET A 343 -9.31 11.22 17.20
CA MET A 343 -8.93 11.00 18.59
C MET A 343 -7.62 10.21 18.66
N HIS A 344 -6.77 10.54 19.63
CA HIS A 344 -5.45 9.93 19.71
C HIS A 344 -5.48 8.66 20.57
N THR A 345 -4.77 7.64 20.10
CA THR A 345 -4.50 6.42 20.88
C THR A 345 -3.01 6.23 21.02
N PHE A 346 -2.58 6.06 22.26
CA PHE A 346 -1.20 5.77 22.59
C PHE A 346 -1.11 4.39 23.22
N TYR A 347 -0.05 3.67 22.85
CA TYR A 347 0.28 2.37 23.41
C TYR A 347 1.69 2.38 23.96
N VAL A 348 1.82 1.93 25.21
CA VAL A 348 3.10 1.83 25.93
C VAL A 348 3.29 0.38 26.42
N PRO A 349 4.02 -0.46 25.68
CA PRO A 349 4.21 -1.87 26.02
C PRO A 349 4.85 -2.10 27.39
N ASN A 350 5.73 -1.19 27.82
CA ASN A 350 6.43 -1.31 29.10
C ASN A 350 5.52 -1.15 30.33
N ILE A 351 4.37 -0.49 30.17
CA ILE A 351 3.41 -0.28 31.26
C ILE A 351 2.53 -1.52 31.43
N GLY A 352 2.07 -2.08 30.31
CA GLY A 352 1.26 -3.29 30.28
C GLY A 352 1.06 -3.81 28.85
N PRO A 353 0.63 -5.08 28.70
CA PRO A 353 0.38 -5.69 27.40
C PRO A 353 -0.80 -5.03 26.66
N ALA A 354 -0.96 -5.33 25.38
CA ALA A 354 -2.14 -4.92 24.64
C ALA A 354 -3.38 -5.69 25.14
N PRO A 355 -4.58 -5.07 25.15
CA PRO A 355 -5.79 -5.74 25.60
C PRO A 355 -6.16 -6.89 24.65
N ALA A 356 -6.96 -7.84 25.12
CA ALA A 356 -7.27 -9.09 24.39
C ALA A 356 -7.81 -8.88 22.97
N TRP A 357 -8.60 -7.84 22.74
CA TRP A 357 -9.16 -7.48 21.43
C TRP A 357 -8.12 -6.89 20.45
N CYS A 358 -6.95 -6.48 20.96
CA CYS A 358 -5.86 -5.89 20.19
C CYS A 358 -4.51 -6.56 20.44
N SER A 359 -4.49 -7.87 20.70
CA SER A 359 -3.26 -8.63 20.94
C SER A 359 -2.26 -8.58 19.78
N PHE A 360 -2.71 -8.28 18.55
CA PHE A 360 -1.85 -8.12 17.40
C PHE A 360 -0.92 -6.89 17.50
N LEU A 361 -1.28 -5.87 18.30
CA LEU A 361 -0.42 -4.69 18.47
C LEU A 361 0.94 -5.06 19.04
N ASP A 362 0.99 -5.99 20.00
CA ASP A 362 2.25 -6.44 20.61
C ASP A 362 3.19 -7.01 19.56
N ASN A 363 2.67 -7.85 18.67
CA ASN A 363 3.44 -8.42 17.56
C ASN A 363 3.95 -7.33 16.60
N ILE A 364 3.15 -6.29 16.32
CA ILE A 364 3.59 -5.18 15.45
C ILE A 364 4.70 -4.38 16.12
N THR A 365 4.55 -4.07 17.41
CA THR A 365 5.54 -3.28 18.15
C THR A 365 6.83 -4.06 18.32
N GLU A 366 6.76 -5.37 18.60
CA GLU A 366 7.93 -6.24 18.68
C GLU A 366 8.65 -6.34 17.33
N GLU A 367 7.93 -6.53 16.22
CA GLU A 367 8.53 -6.50 14.87
C GLU A 367 9.17 -5.14 14.51
N LEU A 368 8.62 -4.04 15.05
CA LEU A 368 9.16 -2.70 14.85
C LEU A 368 10.41 -2.46 15.70
N GLU A 369 10.47 -3.00 16.92
CA GLU A 369 11.65 -2.99 17.78
C GLU A 369 12.78 -3.88 17.23
N GLU A 370 12.44 -5.03 16.63
CA GLU A 370 13.42 -5.91 15.96
C GLU A 370 14.00 -5.28 14.68
N LYS A 371 13.20 -4.46 13.98
CA LYS A 371 13.61 -3.75 12.75
C LYS A 371 13.61 -2.24 12.97
N PRO A 372 14.55 -1.68 13.76
CA PRO A 372 14.72 -0.24 13.82
C PRO A 372 15.15 0.21 12.44
N THR A 373 14.22 0.76 11.65
CA THR A 373 14.51 1.18 10.29
C THR A 373 15.57 2.28 10.38
N ASN A 374 16.81 1.96 10.03
CA ASN A 374 17.85 2.94 9.77
C ASN A 374 17.45 3.73 8.51
N THR A 375 16.64 4.77 8.71
CA THR A 375 15.96 5.58 7.68
C THR A 375 16.88 6.48 6.84
N THR A 376 18.21 6.36 6.97
CA THR A 376 19.14 7.23 6.24
C THR A 376 19.42 6.79 4.80
N TYR A 377 19.12 5.54 4.42
CA TYR A 377 19.42 5.02 3.06
C TYR A 377 18.31 4.23 2.37
N SER A 378 17.08 4.18 2.89
CA SER A 378 15.99 3.38 2.31
C SER A 378 15.66 3.70 0.85
N ASN A 379 15.93 4.94 0.42
CA ASN A 379 15.64 5.40 -0.94
C ASN A 379 16.86 5.40 -1.88
N PHE A 380 18.01 4.91 -1.42
CA PHE A 380 19.25 4.88 -2.19
C PHE A 380 19.63 3.47 -2.63
N ARG A 381 19.80 3.28 -3.94
CA ARG A 381 20.30 2.03 -4.53
C ARG A 381 21.80 2.14 -4.76
N PHE A 382 22.54 1.11 -4.35
CA PHE A 382 23.96 1.00 -4.64
C PHE A 382 24.18 0.58 -6.11
N ILE A 383 25.07 1.29 -6.81
CA ILE A 383 25.48 1.01 -8.20
C ILE A 383 27.01 0.87 -8.24
N THR A 384 27.49 -0.12 -8.99
CA THR A 384 28.92 -0.29 -9.27
C THR A 384 29.42 0.71 -10.32
N ARG A 385 30.74 0.93 -10.40
CA ARG A 385 31.33 1.77 -11.47
C ARG A 385 31.00 1.26 -12.88
N GLU A 386 30.89 -0.05 -13.06
CA GLU A 386 30.53 -0.67 -14.34
C GLU A 386 29.08 -0.39 -14.73
N ASP A 387 28.17 -0.34 -13.76
CA ASP A 387 26.77 -0.09 -14.05
C ASP A 387 26.52 1.41 -14.32
N VAL A 388 27.31 2.31 -13.73
CA VAL A 388 27.33 3.75 -14.08
C VAL A 388 27.76 3.97 -15.53
N THR A 389 28.70 3.17 -16.04
CA THR A 389 29.13 3.25 -17.45
C THR A 389 28.10 2.59 -18.38
N LYS A 390 27.53 1.43 -18.03
CA LYS A 390 26.44 0.78 -18.79
C LYS A 390 25.21 1.69 -18.94
N LEU A 391 24.86 2.41 -17.88
CA LEU A 391 23.71 3.34 -17.85
C LEU A 391 24.04 4.74 -18.41
N ASN A 392 25.28 4.98 -18.85
CA ASN A 392 25.74 6.24 -19.44
C ASN A 392 25.54 7.48 -18.53
N ILE A 393 25.65 7.29 -17.21
CA ILE A 393 25.44 8.32 -16.18
C ILE A 393 26.74 8.80 -15.52
N ALA A 394 27.90 8.53 -16.11
CA ALA A 394 29.19 8.99 -15.61
C ALA A 394 29.27 10.53 -15.42
N HIS A 395 28.52 11.29 -16.21
CA HIS A 395 28.43 12.75 -16.11
C HIS A 395 27.68 13.26 -14.86
N LEU A 396 26.95 12.39 -14.14
CA LEU A 396 26.26 12.73 -12.90
C LEU A 396 27.15 12.54 -11.66
N VAL A 397 28.29 11.87 -11.80
CA VAL A 397 29.29 11.72 -10.73
C VAL A 397 29.90 13.08 -10.38
N SER A 398 30.22 13.90 -11.39
CA SER A 398 30.82 15.23 -11.17
C SER A 398 29.84 16.28 -10.63
N LYS A 399 28.52 16.03 -10.75
CA LYS A 399 27.46 16.95 -10.29
C LYS A 399 26.99 16.68 -8.86
N GLY A 400 27.59 15.71 -8.15
CA GLY A 400 27.24 15.38 -6.76
C GLY A 400 25.89 14.66 -6.57
N VAL A 401 25.26 14.21 -7.66
CA VAL A 401 23.97 13.47 -7.62
C VAL A 401 24.19 12.01 -7.21
N LEU A 402 25.34 11.45 -7.56
CA LEU A 402 25.81 10.13 -7.15
C LEU A 402 26.72 10.29 -5.93
N LYS A 403 26.33 9.73 -4.78
CA LYS A 403 27.15 9.76 -3.57
C LYS A 403 28.16 8.62 -3.62
N GLY A 404 29.46 8.92 -3.61
CA GLY A 404 30.49 7.87 -3.60
C GLY A 404 30.46 7.06 -2.30
N TYR A 405 30.56 5.75 -2.40
CA TYR A 405 30.70 4.86 -1.24
C TYR A 405 31.58 3.66 -1.59
N MET A 406 32.71 3.52 -0.89
CA MET A 406 33.72 2.46 -1.06
C MET A 406 34.13 2.25 -2.54
N HIS A 407 33.48 1.33 -3.25
CA HIS A 407 33.78 0.92 -4.62
C HIS A 407 32.66 1.25 -5.63
N GLY A 408 31.64 1.99 -5.21
CA GLY A 408 30.48 2.32 -6.04
C GLY A 408 29.87 3.67 -5.69
N TYR A 409 28.63 3.85 -6.11
CA TYR A 409 27.87 5.07 -5.91
C TYR A 409 26.45 4.75 -5.44
N PHE A 410 25.94 5.52 -4.50
CA PHE A 410 24.51 5.54 -4.18
C PHE A 410 23.78 6.53 -5.09
N ILE A 411 22.68 6.06 -5.68
CA ILE A 411 21.73 6.87 -6.45
C ILE A 411 20.35 6.79 -5.80
N ASN A 412 19.49 7.79 -5.96
CA ASN A 412 18.08 7.65 -5.59
C ASN A 412 17.40 6.58 -6.47
N SER A 413 16.60 5.70 -5.88
CA SER A 413 15.93 4.59 -6.58
C SER A 413 15.06 5.09 -7.75
N ASP A 414 14.27 6.15 -7.54
CA ASP A 414 13.44 6.76 -8.60
C ASP A 414 14.26 7.26 -9.79
N LEU A 415 15.47 7.75 -9.53
CA LEU A 415 16.37 8.26 -10.57
C LEU A 415 17.05 7.11 -11.29
N TYR A 416 17.41 6.05 -10.57
CA TYR A 416 17.88 4.80 -11.17
C TYR A 416 16.86 4.23 -12.15
N ASP A 417 15.60 4.10 -11.74
CA ASP A 417 14.57 3.47 -12.56
C ASP A 417 14.29 4.27 -13.83
N LYS A 418 14.27 5.60 -13.74
CA LYS A 418 14.17 6.48 -14.92
C LYS A 418 15.36 6.32 -15.85
N VAL A 419 16.58 6.30 -15.31
CA VAL A 419 17.79 6.12 -16.12
C VAL A 419 17.81 4.73 -16.76
N ASN A 420 17.42 3.68 -16.04
CA ASN A 420 17.39 2.31 -16.53
C ASN A 420 16.34 2.14 -17.63
N LEU A 421 15.16 2.75 -17.49
CA LEU A 421 14.13 2.77 -18.54
C LEU A 421 14.60 3.50 -19.81
N ILE A 422 15.37 4.59 -19.66
CA ILE A 422 15.93 5.33 -20.79
C ILE A 422 17.07 4.55 -21.46
N ALA A 423 17.93 3.91 -20.66
CA ALA A 423 19.06 3.13 -21.15
C ALA A 423 18.61 1.83 -21.83
N ASN A 424 17.53 1.21 -21.33
CA ASN A 424 16.97 -0.05 -21.85
C ASN A 424 15.49 0.11 -22.27
N PRO A 425 15.20 0.76 -23.42
CA PRO A 425 13.83 0.98 -23.92
C PRO A 425 13.01 -0.28 -24.19
N ASN A 426 13.68 -1.43 -24.38
CA ASN A 426 13.06 -2.70 -24.72
C ASN A 426 12.93 -3.67 -23.54
N SER A 427 13.40 -3.29 -22.34
CA SER A 427 13.39 -4.16 -21.13
C SER A 427 12.04 -4.84 -20.88
N TYR A 428 10.94 -4.07 -20.95
CA TYR A 428 9.58 -4.59 -20.76
C TYR A 428 9.15 -5.60 -21.85
N ARG A 429 9.60 -5.40 -23.10
CA ARG A 429 9.30 -6.34 -24.20
C ARG A 429 10.14 -7.60 -24.08
N ASP A 430 11.41 -7.46 -23.73
CA ASP A 430 12.35 -8.56 -23.57
C ASP A 430 12.02 -9.43 -22.33
N GLU A 431 11.53 -8.83 -21.24
CA GLU A 431 11.00 -9.55 -20.08
C GLU A 431 9.72 -10.30 -20.44
N ARG A 432 8.79 -9.63 -21.14
CA ARG A 432 7.54 -10.26 -21.59
C ARG A 432 7.82 -11.42 -22.54
N GLU A 433 8.77 -11.29 -23.47
CA GLU A 433 9.19 -12.38 -24.35
C GLU A 433 9.86 -13.52 -23.59
N ARG A 434 10.68 -13.22 -22.57
CA ARG A 434 11.27 -14.25 -21.69
C ARG A 434 10.22 -14.98 -20.86
N GLU A 435 9.22 -14.27 -20.33
CA GLU A 435 8.10 -14.88 -19.61
C GLU A 435 7.22 -15.72 -20.53
N ILE A 436 6.91 -15.22 -21.73
CA ILE A 436 6.18 -15.98 -22.76
C ILE A 436 6.99 -17.22 -23.14
N LYS A 437 8.30 -17.11 -23.34
CA LYS A 437 9.18 -18.24 -23.67
C LYS A 437 9.22 -19.27 -22.54
N LYS A 438 9.37 -18.84 -21.28
CA LYS A 438 9.29 -19.71 -20.09
C LYS A 438 7.92 -20.38 -19.96
N LYS A 439 6.84 -19.67 -20.29
CA LYS A 439 5.47 -20.21 -20.25
C LYS A 439 5.24 -21.22 -21.36
N ILE A 440 5.74 -20.96 -22.57
CA ILE A 440 5.76 -21.90 -23.69
C ILE A 440 6.61 -23.12 -23.36
N GLU A 441 7.74 -22.94 -22.67
CA GLU A 441 8.64 -24.03 -22.28
C GLU A 441 8.00 -24.90 -21.19
N LYS A 442 7.36 -24.31 -20.17
CA LYS A 442 6.52 -25.03 -19.20
C LYS A 442 5.33 -25.74 -19.85
N GLU A 443 4.69 -25.10 -20.83
CA GLU A 443 3.62 -25.73 -21.62
C GLU A 443 4.16 -26.86 -22.50
N ARG A 444 5.39 -26.78 -23.00
CA ARG A 444 6.06 -27.87 -23.72
C ARG A 444 6.45 -29.02 -22.78
N GLU A 445 6.96 -28.71 -21.60
CA GLU A 445 7.26 -29.68 -20.55
C GLU A 445 6.01 -30.46 -20.09
N SER A 446 4.85 -29.80 -20.00
CA SER A 446 3.59 -30.46 -19.67
C SER A 446 3.00 -31.25 -20.83
N ARG A 447 3.19 -30.81 -22.09
CA ARG A 447 2.68 -31.50 -23.29
C ARG A 447 3.47 -32.74 -23.69
N ILE A 448 4.73 -32.87 -23.26
CA ILE A 448 5.59 -34.01 -23.62
C ILE A 448 5.44 -35.20 -22.64
N ARG A 449 4.67 -35.08 -21.56
CA ARG A 449 4.52 -36.19 -20.58
C ARG A 449 3.52 -37.30 -20.94
N SER A 450 2.86 -37.28 -22.09
CA SER A 450 1.88 -38.33 -22.46
C SER A 450 2.26 -39.22 -23.64
N THR A 451 3.43 -39.07 -24.26
CA THR A 451 3.93 -40.04 -25.26
C THR A 451 5.45 -40.12 -25.17
N GLY A 452 5.96 -41.30 -24.84
CA GLY A 452 7.36 -41.54 -24.49
C GLY A 452 8.43 -41.07 -25.48
N ALA A 453 9.66 -41.01 -24.95
CA ALA A 453 10.92 -40.46 -25.47
C ALA A 453 11.10 -38.96 -25.11
N VAL A 454 12.15 -38.50 -24.42
CA VAL A 454 13.55 -38.94 -24.34
C VAL A 454 14.06 -38.63 -22.94
N LYS A 455 14.48 -39.65 -22.16
CA LYS A 455 15.49 -39.39 -21.11
C LYS A 455 16.79 -39.22 -21.87
N HIS A 456 17.43 -38.06 -21.77
CA HIS A 456 18.78 -37.90 -22.30
C HIS A 456 19.70 -38.83 -21.51
N THR A 457 19.92 -40.05 -22.01
CA THR A 457 20.96 -40.94 -21.55
C THR A 457 22.29 -40.31 -22.00
N LYS A 458 23.20 -40.09 -21.03
CA LYS A 458 24.48 -39.44 -21.29
C LYS A 458 25.42 -40.44 -22.00
N VAL A 459 25.21 -40.65 -23.30
CA VAL A 459 26.21 -41.34 -24.14
C VAL A 459 27.42 -40.41 -24.27
N LYS A 460 28.52 -40.77 -23.62
CA LYS A 460 29.75 -39.96 -23.56
C LYS A 460 30.64 -40.24 -24.77
N VAL A 461 30.76 -41.51 -25.16
CA VAL A 461 31.66 -42.03 -26.21
C VAL A 461 30.84 -42.73 -27.32
N ASN A 462 31.32 -42.75 -28.56
CA ASN A 462 30.70 -43.46 -29.72
C ASN A 462 29.28 -43.03 -30.14
N LYS A 463 28.99 -41.71 -30.13
CA LYS A 463 27.69 -41.17 -30.59
C LYS A 463 27.34 -41.56 -32.03
N ASP A 464 28.33 -41.61 -32.92
CA ASP A 464 28.15 -41.94 -34.33
C ASP A 464 27.86 -43.44 -34.57
N PHE A 465 28.20 -44.29 -33.61
CA PHE A 465 27.86 -45.72 -33.65
C PHE A 465 26.38 -45.92 -33.25
N VAL A 466 25.91 -45.18 -32.26
CA VAL A 466 24.51 -45.20 -31.81
C VAL A 466 23.56 -44.73 -32.92
N THR A 467 23.94 -43.68 -33.66
CA THR A 467 23.14 -43.19 -34.80
C THR A 467 23.08 -44.23 -35.94
N LYS A 468 24.19 -44.86 -36.31
CA LYS A 468 24.22 -45.92 -37.33
C LYS A 468 23.44 -47.17 -36.91
N LEU A 469 23.49 -47.56 -35.64
CA LEU A 469 22.68 -48.66 -35.09
C LEU A 469 21.19 -48.32 -35.10
N GLN A 470 20.84 -47.05 -34.85
CA GLN A 470 19.46 -46.58 -34.87
C GLN A 470 18.86 -46.62 -36.28
N GLU A 471 19.66 -46.32 -37.30
CA GLU A 471 19.28 -46.44 -38.71
C GLU A 471 19.12 -47.92 -39.14
N LYS A 472 20.00 -48.82 -38.71
CA LYS A 472 19.95 -50.23 -39.13
C LYS A 472 18.95 -51.11 -38.36
N SER A 473 18.82 -50.92 -37.05
CA SER A 473 18.05 -51.81 -36.16
C SER A 473 16.82 -51.14 -35.52
N GLY A 474 16.58 -49.85 -35.78
CA GLY A 474 15.44 -49.11 -35.25
C GLY A 474 15.64 -48.58 -33.83
N SER A 475 14.98 -47.46 -33.52
CA SER A 475 15.16 -46.71 -32.27
C SER A 475 14.85 -47.48 -30.99
N LYS A 476 13.90 -48.42 -31.02
CA LYS A 476 13.50 -49.22 -29.86
C LYS A 476 14.55 -50.26 -29.45
N ALA A 477 15.30 -50.80 -30.41
CA ALA A 477 16.37 -51.77 -30.12
C ALA A 477 17.57 -51.05 -29.50
N VAL A 478 17.90 -49.86 -30.03
CA VAL A 478 18.98 -49.02 -29.52
C VAL A 478 18.70 -48.51 -28.11
N ASP A 479 17.47 -48.09 -27.82
CA ASP A 479 17.11 -47.61 -26.48
C ASP A 479 17.15 -48.75 -25.43
N ARG A 480 16.96 -50.01 -25.83
CA ARG A 480 17.20 -51.16 -24.95
C ARG A 480 18.68 -51.41 -24.72
N LEU A 481 19.50 -51.28 -25.76
CA LEU A 481 20.95 -51.54 -25.69
C LEU A 481 21.69 -50.47 -24.89
N VAL A 482 21.35 -49.19 -25.07
CA VAL A 482 21.96 -48.06 -24.36
C VAL A 482 21.60 -48.06 -22.88
N ASN A 483 20.46 -48.66 -22.52
CA ASN A 483 20.01 -48.79 -21.14
C ASN A 483 20.27 -50.18 -20.52
N ASP A 484 20.92 -51.12 -21.24
CA ASP A 484 21.31 -52.42 -20.68
C ASP A 484 22.63 -52.28 -19.94
N ASP A 485 22.63 -52.61 -18.65
CA ASP A 485 23.79 -52.47 -17.75
C ASP A 485 25.03 -53.25 -18.26
N ARG A 486 24.84 -54.29 -19.08
CA ARG A 486 25.95 -55.07 -19.68
C ARG A 486 26.72 -54.34 -20.76
N PHE A 487 26.13 -53.33 -21.40
CA PHE A 487 26.75 -52.58 -22.50
C PHE A 487 27.07 -51.13 -22.14
N LYS A 488 26.90 -50.78 -20.87
CA LYS A 488 27.09 -49.42 -20.37
C LYS A 488 28.55 -48.95 -20.50
N GLU A 489 29.51 -49.83 -20.27
CA GLU A 489 30.95 -49.55 -20.41
C GLU A 489 31.32 -49.12 -21.84
N VAL A 490 30.70 -49.70 -22.87
CA VAL A 490 30.94 -49.37 -24.30
C VAL A 490 30.57 -47.92 -24.65
N PHE A 491 29.70 -47.28 -23.86
CA PHE A 491 29.17 -45.93 -24.12
C PHE A 491 29.65 -44.87 -23.11
N GLU A 492 30.29 -45.28 -22.02
CA GLU A 492 30.82 -44.40 -20.98
C GLU A 492 32.37 -44.33 -20.95
N ASP A 493 33.06 -45.42 -21.26
CA ASP A 493 34.53 -45.51 -21.19
C ASP A 493 35.22 -45.09 -22.50
N GLU A 494 36.27 -44.28 -22.37
CA GLU A 494 37.05 -43.74 -23.51
C GLU A 494 37.93 -44.81 -24.19
N GLU A 495 38.28 -45.91 -23.49
CA GLU A 495 39.04 -47.03 -24.07
C GLU A 495 38.26 -47.80 -25.14
N PHE A 496 36.92 -47.76 -25.10
CA PHE A 496 36.06 -48.38 -26.11
C PHE A 496 35.70 -47.42 -27.26
N ALA A 497 36.29 -46.22 -27.32
CA ALA A 497 36.10 -45.30 -28.43
C ALA A 497 36.54 -45.93 -29.76
N ILE A 498 35.65 -45.94 -30.74
CA ILE A 498 35.96 -46.44 -32.09
C ILE A 498 36.82 -45.38 -32.79
N ASP A 499 38.12 -45.63 -32.84
CA ASP A 499 39.05 -44.80 -33.60
C ASP A 499 39.02 -45.18 -35.08
N GLU A 500 38.42 -44.29 -35.90
CA GLU A 500 38.32 -44.48 -37.34
C GLU A 500 39.67 -44.36 -38.06
N GLU A 501 40.72 -43.85 -37.41
CA GLU A 501 42.06 -43.73 -37.99
C GLU A 501 42.92 -44.99 -37.83
N SER A 502 42.55 -45.88 -36.90
CA SER A 502 43.28 -47.11 -36.59
C SER A 502 43.41 -48.04 -37.81
N HIS A 503 44.56 -48.70 -37.92
CA HIS A 503 44.90 -49.55 -39.06
C HIS A 503 43.94 -50.75 -39.19
N ASP A 504 43.52 -51.31 -38.05
CA ASP A 504 42.62 -52.47 -38.00
C ASP A 504 41.19 -52.11 -38.44
N TYR A 505 40.70 -50.92 -38.10
CA TYR A 505 39.37 -50.44 -38.54
C TYR A 505 39.33 -50.17 -40.05
N LYS A 506 40.44 -49.66 -40.63
CA LYS A 506 40.55 -49.40 -42.08
C LYS A 506 40.63 -50.68 -42.92
N GLN A 507 41.22 -51.76 -42.39
CA GLN A 507 41.24 -53.06 -43.08
C GLN A 507 39.85 -53.71 -43.15
N LEU A 508 39.05 -53.58 -42.09
CA LEU A 508 37.70 -54.15 -42.03
C LEU A 508 36.70 -53.34 -42.89
N ASN A 509 36.96 -52.06 -43.16
CA ASN A 509 36.10 -51.16 -43.92
C ASN A 509 36.82 -50.50 -45.13
N PRO A 510 37.08 -51.24 -46.23
CA PRO A 510 37.92 -50.79 -47.35
C PRO A 510 37.39 -49.58 -48.13
N VAL A 511 36.10 -49.25 -48.04
CA VAL A 511 35.49 -48.11 -48.75
C VAL A 511 35.91 -46.76 -48.16
N LYS A 512 36.26 -46.70 -46.87
CA LYS A 512 36.73 -45.45 -46.22
C LYS A 512 38.19 -45.15 -46.54
N ALA A 513 39.05 -46.17 -46.70
CA ALA A 513 40.46 -46.00 -47.04
C ALA A 513 40.69 -45.26 -48.38
N VAL A 514 39.73 -45.33 -49.31
CA VAL A 514 39.80 -44.64 -50.61
C VAL A 514 39.48 -43.14 -50.50
N LYS A 515 38.78 -42.71 -49.43
CA LYS A 515 38.32 -41.33 -49.25
C LYS A 515 39.38 -40.40 -48.66
N ASP A 516 40.36 -40.94 -47.94
CA ASP A 516 41.39 -40.15 -47.24
C ASP A 516 42.63 -39.83 -48.10
N VAL A 517 42.73 -40.39 -49.31
CA VAL A 517 43.82 -40.07 -50.26
C VAL A 517 43.52 -38.80 -51.08
N SER A 518 42.30 -38.24 -51.00
CA SER A 518 41.94 -37.00 -51.70
C SER A 518 41.91 -35.79 -50.75
N GLY A 519 43.06 -35.15 -50.57
CA GLY A 519 43.18 -33.80 -50.01
C GLY A 519 42.67 -32.69 -50.95
N PRO A 520 42.62 -31.42 -50.50
CA PRO A 520 41.80 -30.35 -51.09
C PRO A 520 42.49 -29.70 -52.30
N VAL A 521 42.56 -30.44 -53.41
CA VAL A 521 42.79 -29.89 -54.75
C VAL A 521 41.89 -30.66 -55.72
N SER A 522 40.58 -30.38 -55.68
CA SER A 522 39.65 -30.90 -56.68
C SER A 522 38.46 -29.96 -56.90
N GLU A 523 38.73 -28.68 -57.14
CA GLU A 523 37.78 -27.79 -57.86
C GLU A 523 37.99 -27.86 -59.39
N ARG A 524 38.67 -28.89 -59.91
CA ARG A 524 38.85 -29.09 -61.36
C ARG A 524 38.59 -30.51 -61.82
N ARG A 525 37.49 -31.08 -61.33
CA ARG A 525 36.82 -32.16 -62.07
C ARG A 525 35.48 -31.60 -62.53
N GLY A 526 35.41 -31.24 -63.81
CA GLY A 526 34.16 -30.85 -64.44
C GLY A 526 33.16 -31.98 -64.25
N LYS A 527 31.98 -31.64 -63.73
CA LYS A 527 30.86 -32.56 -63.60
C LYS A 527 30.63 -33.25 -64.93
N THR A 528 30.42 -34.56 -64.90
CA THR A 528 30.04 -35.29 -66.10
C THR A 528 28.60 -34.94 -66.47
N ALA A 529 28.24 -34.94 -67.76
CA ALA A 529 26.94 -34.49 -68.25
C ALA A 529 25.72 -35.21 -67.62
N ALA A 530 25.93 -36.34 -66.95
CA ALA A 530 24.89 -37.02 -66.17
C ALA A 530 24.61 -36.32 -64.81
N GLU A 531 25.64 -35.79 -64.14
CA GLU A 531 25.53 -35.15 -62.83
C GLU A 531 24.90 -33.75 -62.90
N ASP A 532 25.14 -32.99 -63.97
CA ASP A 532 24.46 -31.69 -64.18
C ASP A 532 22.99 -31.88 -64.59
N SER A 533 22.63 -33.02 -65.19
CA SER A 533 21.23 -33.32 -65.54
C SER A 533 20.38 -33.74 -64.34
N ASP A 534 20.98 -34.35 -63.32
CA ASP A 534 20.28 -34.78 -62.10
C ASP A 534 20.10 -33.62 -61.09
N ASP A 535 21.04 -32.66 -61.05
CA ASP A 535 20.89 -31.46 -60.22
C ASP A 535 19.76 -30.52 -60.72
N GLU A 536 19.53 -30.43 -62.04
CA GLU A 536 18.36 -29.70 -62.59
C GLU A 536 17.04 -30.47 -62.43
N ARG A 537 17.09 -31.81 -62.39
CA ARG A 537 15.90 -32.65 -62.17
C ARG A 537 15.41 -32.57 -60.72
N MET A 538 16.32 -32.45 -59.75
CA MET A 538 15.98 -32.39 -58.33
C MET A 538 15.50 -31.02 -57.84
N ASN A 539 15.79 -29.94 -58.58
CA ASN A 539 15.31 -28.59 -58.24
C ASN A 539 13.93 -28.22 -58.84
N SER A 540 13.32 -29.11 -59.64
CA SER A 540 12.01 -28.89 -60.28
C SER A 540 10.85 -29.72 -59.67
N HIS A 541 11.07 -30.46 -58.59
CA HIS A 541 10.04 -31.21 -57.87
C HIS A 541 9.99 -30.91 -56.37
N GLY A 542 9.46 -29.72 -56.06
CA GLY A 542 9.06 -29.33 -54.70
C GLY A 542 7.58 -28.96 -54.57
N LYS A 543 6.73 -29.32 -55.54
CA LYS A 543 5.27 -29.21 -55.48
C LYS A 543 4.63 -30.31 -56.32
N TYR A 544 3.52 -30.85 -55.78
CA TYR A 544 2.68 -31.94 -56.30
C TYR A 544 3.15 -33.35 -55.92
N ALA A 545 2.79 -33.80 -54.72
CA ALA A 545 2.52 -35.21 -54.46
C ALA A 545 1.05 -35.45 -54.83
N ARG A 546 0.82 -36.19 -55.92
CA ARG A 546 -0.47 -36.79 -56.28
C ARG A 546 -0.28 -38.30 -56.30
N SER A 547 -1.22 -38.96 -55.61
CA SER A 547 -1.83 -40.26 -55.90
C SER A 547 -1.47 -40.88 -57.26
N ASP A 548 -1.01 -42.13 -57.29
CA ASP A 548 -1.88 -43.30 -57.47
C ASP A 548 -1.04 -44.59 -57.47
N ASN A 549 -1.56 -45.67 -56.87
CA ASN A 549 -1.61 -46.93 -57.59
C ASN A 549 -2.74 -47.82 -57.07
N GLU A 550 -3.35 -48.48 -58.03
CA GLU A 550 -4.57 -49.28 -58.04
C GLU A 550 -4.48 -50.54 -57.16
N GLU A 551 -5.60 -50.90 -56.53
CA GLU A 551 -6.04 -52.29 -56.45
C GLU A 551 -7.58 -52.32 -56.46
N SER A 552 -8.07 -53.21 -57.31
CA SER A 552 -9.44 -53.49 -57.73
C SER A 552 -10.35 -53.94 -56.58
N GLU A 553 -11.64 -53.59 -56.64
CA GLU A 553 -12.79 -54.51 -56.61
C GLU A 553 -14.12 -53.73 -56.63
N GLU A 554 -15.16 -54.43 -57.05
CA GLU A 554 -16.38 -53.99 -57.72
C GLU A 554 -17.47 -53.44 -56.77
N GLU A 555 -18.35 -52.55 -57.27
CA GLU A 555 -19.80 -52.80 -57.45
C GLU A 555 -20.60 -51.48 -57.68
N GLU A 556 -21.21 -51.41 -58.87
CA GLU A 556 -22.61 -51.06 -59.22
C GLU A 556 -23.32 -49.78 -58.69
N SER A 557 -23.90 -49.04 -59.66
CA SER A 557 -25.27 -48.43 -59.67
C SER A 557 -25.53 -47.18 -58.78
N ASP A 558 -26.24 -46.09 -59.15
CA ASP A 558 -27.00 -45.62 -60.32
C ASP A 558 -27.21 -44.07 -60.19
N SER A 559 -27.47 -43.42 -61.33
CA SER A 559 -28.22 -42.18 -61.62
C SER A 559 -28.22 -40.92 -60.70
N GLU A 560 -27.77 -39.80 -61.30
CA GLU A 560 -28.37 -38.44 -61.39
C GLU A 560 -29.16 -37.81 -60.20
N ASP A 561 -28.76 -36.62 -59.73
CA ASP A 561 -29.49 -35.37 -60.04
C ASP A 561 -28.85 -34.07 -59.47
N ASP A 562 -29.10 -32.98 -60.19
CA ASP A 562 -28.62 -31.60 -59.97
C ASP A 562 -29.29 -30.88 -58.77
N HIS A 563 -28.50 -30.11 -58.00
CA HIS A 563 -28.81 -28.75 -57.46
C HIS A 563 -27.93 -28.40 -56.24
N VAL A 564 -26.91 -27.53 -56.43
CA VAL A 564 -26.17 -26.91 -55.31
C VAL A 564 -26.14 -25.38 -55.43
N SER A 565 -26.53 -24.73 -54.34
CA SER A 565 -26.89 -23.31 -54.25
C SER A 565 -25.72 -22.32 -54.41
N ARG A 566 -26.02 -21.16 -55.04
CA ARG A 566 -25.11 -20.01 -55.28
C ARG A 566 -24.33 -19.56 -54.03
N ALA A 567 -24.90 -19.73 -52.84
CA ALA A 567 -24.30 -19.35 -51.55
C ALA A 567 -23.03 -20.15 -51.21
N GLN A 568 -22.94 -21.42 -51.63
CA GLN A 568 -21.75 -22.23 -51.36
C GLN A 568 -20.55 -21.84 -52.25
N LYS A 569 -20.82 -21.35 -53.47
CA LYS A 569 -19.78 -20.85 -54.39
C LYS A 569 -19.19 -19.51 -53.94
N GLU A 570 -20.00 -18.61 -53.41
CA GLU A 570 -19.53 -17.33 -52.86
C GLU A 570 -18.70 -17.50 -51.58
N ALA A 571 -19.10 -18.43 -50.70
CA ALA A 571 -18.35 -18.76 -49.49
C ALA A 571 -16.97 -19.38 -49.81
N GLN A 572 -16.86 -20.17 -50.88
CA GLN A 572 -15.58 -20.70 -51.35
C GLN A 572 -14.70 -19.59 -51.94
N GLN A 573 -15.25 -18.67 -52.74
CA GLN A 573 -14.48 -17.55 -53.29
C GLN A 573 -13.94 -16.60 -52.21
N ALA A 574 -14.73 -16.31 -51.17
CA ALA A 574 -14.29 -15.48 -50.04
C ALA A 574 -13.16 -16.15 -49.22
N LYS A 575 -13.20 -17.47 -49.05
CA LYS A 575 -12.12 -18.24 -48.39
C LYS A 575 -10.82 -18.19 -49.19
N VAL A 576 -10.90 -18.30 -50.51
CA VAL A 576 -9.73 -18.22 -51.41
C VAL A 576 -9.11 -16.82 -51.39
N GLN A 577 -9.93 -15.76 -51.41
CA GLN A 577 -9.42 -14.38 -51.31
C GLN A 577 -8.72 -14.11 -49.99
N LYS A 578 -9.27 -14.60 -48.88
CA LYS A 578 -8.67 -14.45 -47.53
C LYS A 578 -7.35 -15.21 -47.39
N GLN A 579 -7.19 -16.34 -48.06
CA GLN A 579 -5.92 -17.08 -48.12
C GLN A 579 -4.87 -16.34 -48.97
N LEU A 580 -5.28 -15.76 -50.10
CA LEU A 580 -4.39 -14.99 -50.97
C LEU A 580 -3.86 -13.72 -50.28
N GLU A 581 -4.72 -13.03 -49.54
CA GLU A 581 -4.34 -11.82 -48.79
C GLU A 581 -3.37 -12.12 -47.64
N LYS A 582 -3.57 -13.27 -46.96
CA LYS A 582 -2.67 -13.75 -45.91
C LYS A 582 -1.27 -14.10 -46.45
N LEU A 583 -1.20 -14.69 -47.65
CA LEU A 583 0.06 -14.96 -48.34
C LEU A 583 0.76 -13.67 -48.76
N ARG A 584 0.01 -12.69 -49.27
CA ARG A 584 0.56 -11.38 -49.69
C ARG A 584 1.13 -10.60 -48.51
N ARG A 585 0.46 -10.63 -47.35
CA ARG A 585 0.96 -10.01 -46.11
C ARG A 585 2.25 -10.68 -45.62
N LYS A 586 2.31 -12.01 -45.64
CA LYS A 586 3.52 -12.76 -45.24
C LYS A 586 4.72 -12.46 -46.16
N LYS A 587 4.46 -12.23 -47.45
CA LYS A 587 5.49 -11.82 -48.41
C LYS A 587 6.01 -10.40 -48.12
N GLN A 588 5.13 -9.45 -47.85
CA GLN A 588 5.52 -8.08 -47.45
C GLN A 588 6.31 -8.08 -46.14
N GLU A 589 5.88 -8.84 -45.13
CA GLU A 589 6.61 -9.01 -43.87
C GLU A 589 8.01 -9.60 -44.09
N SER A 590 8.17 -10.54 -45.04
CA SER A 590 9.48 -11.09 -45.40
C SER A 590 10.37 -10.11 -46.18
N GLU A 591 9.79 -9.28 -47.05
CA GLU A 591 10.51 -8.24 -47.80
C GLU A 591 10.98 -7.11 -46.88
N ASP A 592 10.17 -6.73 -45.89
CA ASP A 592 10.53 -5.75 -44.87
C ASP A 592 11.59 -6.32 -43.90
N ALA A 593 11.49 -7.61 -43.54
CA ALA A 593 12.54 -8.29 -42.77
C ALA A 593 13.86 -8.40 -43.55
N ALA A 594 13.80 -8.65 -44.87
CA ALA A 594 14.98 -8.68 -45.72
C ALA A 594 15.63 -7.30 -45.87
N LYS A 595 14.83 -6.22 -45.99
CA LYS A 595 15.34 -4.84 -45.97
C LYS A 595 16.00 -4.49 -44.63
N PHE A 596 15.40 -4.89 -43.52
CA PHE A 596 15.97 -4.71 -42.18
C PHE A 596 17.29 -5.49 -41.99
N MET A 597 17.37 -6.71 -42.52
CA MET A 597 18.61 -7.50 -42.52
C MET A 597 19.69 -6.92 -43.46
N SER A 598 19.30 -6.22 -44.53
CA SER A 598 20.24 -5.52 -45.42
C SER A 598 20.84 -4.26 -44.77
N GLU A 599 20.08 -3.56 -43.93
CA GLU A 599 20.60 -2.46 -43.11
C GLU A 599 21.57 -2.93 -42.01
N MET A 600 21.51 -4.20 -41.62
CA MET A 600 22.34 -4.77 -40.55
C MET A 600 23.64 -5.44 -41.06
N LYS A 601 23.90 -5.47 -42.37
CA LYS A 601 25.08 -6.13 -42.95
C LYS A 601 26.19 -5.15 -43.36
N VAL A 602 26.76 -4.44 -42.39
CA VAL A 602 28.18 -4.06 -42.39
C VAL A 602 28.66 -4.05 -40.94
N LEU A 603 29.36 -5.11 -40.53
CA LEU A 603 30.42 -5.15 -39.50
C LEU A 603 30.81 -6.62 -39.30
N SER A 604 31.49 -7.18 -40.32
CA SER A 604 32.32 -8.37 -40.14
C SER A 604 33.70 -7.89 -39.72
N THR A 605 34.17 -8.45 -38.62
CA THR A 605 35.47 -8.25 -38.01
C THR A 605 36.59 -8.64 -38.97
N ASN A 606 37.36 -7.67 -39.45
CA ASN A 606 38.80 -7.72 -39.74
C ASN A 606 39.18 -6.47 -40.53
N GLU A 607 39.60 -5.42 -39.81
CA GLU A 607 40.52 -4.35 -40.25
C GLU A 607 40.47 -3.22 -39.21
N VAL A 608 41.20 -3.45 -38.12
CA VAL A 608 41.55 -2.41 -37.15
C VAL A 608 42.72 -1.64 -37.75
N ASN A 609 42.62 -0.31 -37.77
CA ASN A 609 43.63 0.68 -38.19
C ASN A 609 43.63 1.05 -39.67
N GLN A 610 42.72 1.94 -40.05
CA GLN A 610 43.07 3.23 -40.65
C GLN A 610 41.82 4.09 -40.81
N THR A 611 41.96 5.40 -40.59
CA THR A 611 40.96 6.47 -40.80
C THR A 611 39.94 6.73 -39.66
N ARG A 612 40.46 7.25 -38.54
CA ARG A 612 39.73 8.24 -37.73
C ARG A 612 39.55 9.52 -38.56
N GLY A 613 38.31 9.85 -38.94
CA GLY A 613 38.07 11.12 -39.64
C GLY A 613 36.67 11.38 -40.17
N LYS A 614 35.59 11.14 -39.40
CA LYS A 614 34.34 11.94 -39.38
C LYS A 614 33.36 11.34 -38.37
N SER A 615 32.65 12.23 -37.68
CA SER A 615 32.01 12.03 -36.38
C SER A 615 30.80 11.10 -36.37
N ALA A 616 30.85 10.01 -35.60
CA ALA A 616 29.68 9.47 -34.90
C ALA A 616 29.74 9.97 -33.45
N LYS A 617 29.18 11.16 -33.18
CA LYS A 617 28.97 11.64 -31.79
C LYS A 617 27.96 10.70 -31.12
N SER A 618 28.32 10.15 -29.96
CA SER A 618 27.34 9.58 -29.03
C SER A 618 26.29 10.65 -28.73
N LYS A 619 25.01 10.32 -28.99
CA LYS A 619 23.90 11.25 -28.76
C LYS A 619 23.83 11.54 -27.25
N SER A 620 23.87 12.81 -26.86
CA SER A 620 23.85 13.21 -25.45
C SER A 620 22.53 12.85 -24.79
N PHE A 621 22.54 12.56 -23.48
CA PHE A 621 21.37 12.20 -22.68
C PHE A 621 20.19 13.18 -22.87
N GLY A 622 20.47 14.49 -22.92
CA GLY A 622 19.45 15.51 -23.16
C GLY A 622 18.77 15.42 -24.54
N SER A 623 19.45 14.88 -25.56
CA SER A 623 18.85 14.63 -26.88
C SER A 623 17.94 13.40 -26.90
N GLN A 624 18.27 12.38 -26.10
CA GLN A 624 17.45 11.17 -25.93
C GLN A 624 16.18 11.47 -25.13
N VAL A 625 16.26 12.28 -24.08
CA VAL A 625 15.08 12.74 -23.31
C VAL A 625 14.11 13.52 -24.21
N LYS A 626 14.61 14.46 -25.02
CA LYS A 626 13.78 15.21 -25.99
C LYS A 626 13.12 14.31 -27.03
N HIS A 627 13.79 13.23 -27.43
CA HIS A 627 13.21 12.25 -28.35
C HIS A 627 12.08 11.47 -27.68
N HIS A 628 12.29 11.02 -26.45
CA HIS A 628 11.27 10.33 -25.67
C HIS A 628 10.04 11.22 -25.34
N ASP A 629 10.26 12.50 -25.03
CA ASP A 629 9.17 13.46 -24.83
C ASP A 629 8.35 13.69 -26.10
N ARG A 630 8.99 13.69 -27.27
CA ARG A 630 8.27 13.76 -28.56
C ARG A 630 7.45 12.50 -28.81
N VAL A 631 8.02 11.32 -28.57
CA VAL A 631 7.33 10.02 -28.76
C VAL A 631 6.15 9.89 -27.80
N SER A 632 6.34 10.19 -26.51
CA SER A 632 5.28 10.13 -25.50
C SER A 632 4.17 11.16 -25.74
N LYS A 633 4.49 12.35 -26.27
CA LYS A 633 3.49 13.36 -26.68
C LYS A 633 2.66 12.87 -27.87
N ILE A 634 3.28 12.19 -28.83
CA ILE A 634 2.59 11.55 -29.96
C ILE A 634 1.69 10.40 -29.49
N GLU A 635 2.15 9.59 -28.53
CA GLU A 635 1.34 8.49 -27.98
C GLU A 635 0.17 8.97 -27.11
N LYS A 636 0.36 10.03 -26.32
CA LYS A 636 -0.72 10.68 -25.55
C LYS A 636 -1.80 11.25 -26.48
N LEU A 637 -1.41 11.84 -27.61
CA LEU A 637 -2.33 12.32 -28.63
C LEU A 637 -3.10 11.16 -29.29
N LYS A 638 -2.45 10.01 -29.56
CA LYS A 638 -3.12 8.81 -30.09
C LYS A 638 -4.09 8.15 -29.10
N LYS A 639 -3.80 8.15 -27.79
CA LYS A 639 -4.70 7.62 -26.75
C LYS A 639 -5.92 8.50 -26.49
N GLY A 640 -5.90 9.78 -26.86
CA GLY A 640 -7.04 10.68 -26.71
C GLY A 640 -8.25 10.32 -27.58
N ASP A 641 -8.02 9.67 -28.72
CA ASP A 641 -9.04 9.45 -29.75
C ASP A 641 -9.71 8.05 -29.70
N THR A 642 -9.28 7.18 -28.80
CA THR A 642 -9.87 5.84 -28.62
C THR A 642 -10.25 5.58 -27.16
N LYS A 643 -11.55 5.52 -26.88
CA LYS A 643 -12.07 5.07 -25.57
C LYS A 643 -12.50 3.62 -25.69
N LEU A 644 -11.83 2.75 -24.95
CA LEU A 644 -12.17 1.34 -24.80
C LEU A 644 -12.83 1.13 -23.43
N ARG A 645 -14.08 0.69 -23.39
CA ARG A 645 -14.76 0.24 -22.17
C ARG A 645 -14.87 -1.27 -22.19
N ARG A 646 -14.44 -1.94 -21.12
CA ARG A 646 -14.58 -3.39 -20.95
C ARG A 646 -15.59 -3.66 -19.85
N HIS A 647 -16.61 -4.46 -20.15
CA HIS A 647 -17.59 -4.91 -19.18
C HIS A 647 -17.14 -6.23 -18.54
N ALA A 648 -17.60 -6.51 -17.31
CA ALA A 648 -17.15 -7.65 -16.50
C ALA A 648 -17.39 -9.03 -17.14
N ARG A 649 -18.25 -9.12 -18.16
CA ARG A 649 -18.54 -10.35 -18.93
C ARG A 649 -17.73 -10.51 -20.22
N GLY A 650 -16.70 -9.69 -20.44
CA GLY A 650 -15.76 -9.85 -21.56
C GLY A 650 -16.11 -9.07 -22.83
N GLU A 651 -17.21 -8.32 -22.84
CA GLU A 651 -17.57 -7.42 -23.93
C GLU A 651 -16.73 -6.13 -23.88
N ALA A 652 -16.24 -5.69 -25.04
CA ALA A 652 -15.44 -4.48 -25.17
C ALA A 652 -16.07 -3.53 -26.19
N GLU A 653 -16.51 -2.36 -25.73
CA GLU A 653 -17.01 -1.28 -26.58
C GLU A 653 -15.86 -0.31 -26.91
N MET A 654 -15.72 0.02 -28.20
CA MET A 654 -14.71 0.95 -28.69
C MET A 654 -15.40 2.11 -29.42
N THR A 655 -15.33 3.32 -28.86
CA THR A 655 -15.93 4.51 -29.48
C THR A 655 -14.84 5.35 -30.15
N PHE A 656 -14.99 5.60 -31.45
CA PHE A 656 -14.10 6.43 -32.26
C PHE A 656 -14.84 7.71 -32.70
N ILE A 657 -14.24 8.88 -32.48
CA ILE A 657 -14.80 10.17 -32.91
C ILE A 657 -14.05 10.61 -34.17
N PRO A 658 -14.61 10.46 -35.38
CA PRO A 658 -13.94 10.91 -36.59
C PRO A 658 -13.90 12.44 -36.64
N LYS A 659 -12.71 13.02 -36.81
CA LYS A 659 -12.54 14.44 -37.14
C LYS A 659 -12.35 14.62 -38.64
N LYS A 660 -12.97 15.68 -39.18
CA LYS A 660 -12.77 16.16 -40.54
C LYS A 660 -11.35 16.74 -40.65
N GLU A 661 -10.60 16.34 -41.69
CA GLU A 661 -9.25 16.86 -41.91
C GLU A 661 -9.26 18.38 -42.09
N HIS A 662 -8.52 19.10 -41.25
CA HIS A 662 -8.21 20.51 -41.50
C HIS A 662 -7.13 20.58 -42.59
N LYS A 663 -7.42 21.28 -43.69
CA LYS A 663 -6.42 21.61 -44.71
C LYS A 663 -5.27 22.38 -44.05
N LYS A 664 -4.05 21.85 -44.16
CA LYS A 664 -2.82 22.52 -43.71
C LYS A 664 -2.73 23.91 -44.38
N PRO A 665 -2.36 24.98 -43.65
CA PRO A 665 -2.07 26.26 -44.28
C PRO A 665 -0.86 26.09 -45.21
N LYS A 666 -0.99 26.53 -46.45
CA LYS A 666 0.14 26.60 -47.40
C LYS A 666 1.17 27.57 -46.83
N VAL A 667 2.34 27.04 -46.44
CA VAL A 667 3.53 27.84 -46.18
C VAL A 667 3.95 28.46 -47.51
N ARG A 668 3.93 29.80 -47.60
CA ARG A 668 4.57 30.55 -48.69
C ARG A 668 6.08 30.48 -48.45
N PHE A 669 6.80 29.83 -49.36
CA PHE A 669 8.22 30.05 -49.52
C PHE A 669 8.38 31.31 -50.38
N GLU A 670 9.00 32.34 -49.83
CA GLU A 670 9.60 33.43 -50.60
C GLU A 670 10.94 32.91 -51.12
N GLU A 671 11.02 32.68 -52.44
CA GLU A 671 12.30 32.51 -53.14
C GLU A 671 12.48 33.70 -54.09
N GLU A 672 13.65 34.29 -53.98
CA GLU A 672 14.17 35.41 -54.74
C GLU A 672 14.14 35.11 -56.25
N GLY A 673 13.83 36.15 -57.03
CA GLY A 673 13.38 36.01 -58.41
C GLY A 673 14.48 35.73 -59.44
N VAL A 674 14.07 35.14 -60.56
CA VAL A 674 14.59 35.40 -61.90
C VAL A 674 13.47 35.17 -62.94
N ASP A 675 13.01 36.28 -63.48
CA ASP A 675 12.66 36.62 -64.87
C ASP A 675 12.23 35.59 -65.96
N LYS A 676 11.26 36.06 -66.76
CA LYS A 676 10.83 35.71 -68.14
C LYS A 676 9.76 34.64 -68.41
N GLY A 677 8.66 35.10 -69.02
CA GLY A 677 8.11 34.45 -70.22
C GLY A 677 6.62 34.10 -70.25
N ARG A 678 5.80 35.03 -70.77
CA ARG A 678 4.55 34.86 -71.56
C ARG A 678 3.84 33.47 -71.56
N THR A 679 2.55 33.44 -71.25
CA THR A 679 1.43 33.44 -72.24
C THR A 679 0.05 33.30 -71.56
N GLN A 680 -0.94 33.93 -72.19
CA GLN A 680 -2.37 34.03 -71.85
C GLN A 680 -3.09 32.65 -71.78
N GLN A 681 -4.33 32.48 -71.28
CA GLN A 681 -5.56 33.19 -71.64
C GLN A 681 -6.72 32.82 -70.68
N ARG A 682 -7.45 33.83 -70.17
CA ARG A 682 -8.79 33.67 -69.61
C ARG A 682 -9.78 33.87 -70.75
N PHE A 683 -10.71 32.92 -70.92
CA PHE A 683 -11.91 33.13 -71.74
C PHE A 683 -13.17 32.88 -70.92
N ASP A 684 -14.15 33.69 -71.29
CA ASP A 684 -15.32 34.11 -70.57
C ASP A 684 -16.56 33.23 -70.88
N GLY A 685 -17.51 33.28 -69.95
CA GLY A 685 -18.96 33.08 -70.08
C GLY A 685 -19.55 32.06 -71.07
N ARG A 686 -20.38 31.16 -70.53
CA ARG A 686 -21.73 30.91 -71.08
C ARG A 686 -22.70 30.40 -70.00
N ARG A 687 -23.71 31.24 -69.72
CA ARG A 687 -24.93 30.93 -68.95
C ARG A 687 -25.94 30.19 -69.83
N ARG A 688 -26.68 29.22 -69.28
CA ARG A 688 -28.12 28.94 -69.47
C ARG A 688 -28.59 28.16 -68.22
N ALA A 689 -29.32 28.74 -67.28
CA ALA A 689 -30.76 29.05 -67.27
C ALA A 689 -31.67 27.80 -67.33
N SER A 690 -32.29 27.42 -66.21
CA SER A 690 -33.74 27.64 -65.96
C SER A 690 -34.27 26.80 -64.78
N ASN A 691 -35.04 27.48 -63.91
CA ASN A 691 -36.34 27.12 -63.29
C ASN A 691 -36.46 25.79 -62.51
N ASN A 692 -37.17 25.68 -61.38
CA ASN A 692 -37.93 26.61 -60.56
C ASN A 692 -38.24 25.92 -59.22
N ALA A 693 -38.42 26.76 -58.19
CA ALA A 693 -39.16 26.63 -56.92
C ALA A 693 -39.91 25.33 -56.57
N PHE A 694 -39.82 24.91 -55.30
CA PHE A 694 -40.97 24.95 -54.39
C PHE A 694 -40.52 25.06 -52.91
N ARG A 695 -41.16 25.99 -52.19
CA ARG A 695 -41.02 26.28 -50.76
C ARG A 695 -42.03 25.43 -49.99
N GLY A 696 -41.61 24.91 -48.84
CA GLY A 696 -42.37 24.89 -47.59
C GLY A 696 -43.62 24.01 -47.49
N MET A 697 -43.44 22.83 -46.89
CA MET A 697 -44.20 22.41 -45.71
C MET A 697 -43.22 21.77 -44.72
#